data_AF-W9S6X9-F1
#
_entry.id   AF-W9S6X9-F1
#
_cell.length_a   1.000
_cell.length_b   1.000
_cell.length_c   1.000
_cell.angle_alpha   90.00
_cell.angle_beta   90.00
_cell.angle_gamma   90.00
#
_symmetry.space_group_name_H-M   'P 1'
#
loop_
_entity.id
_entity.type
_entity.pdbx_description
1 polymer ?
#
loop_
_entity_poly.entity_id
_entity_poly.type
_entity_poly.pdbx_seq_one_letter_code
_entity_poly.pdbx_strand_id
1 'polypeptide(L)'
;MESENMVQFFEKKTILVTGATGFLAKILVEKLLRVEPKVKKLYLLLRAPDCNSARKRIHDEVIGKELFSVLRRNFGKDFESFIWEKVVAVPGDVANDEDLGIKDLKLSQEMFESIDVIVNSAATTNFDERYDVSLGINTTGVLHILNFAKKCTELMKYVISLLAYVCGEREGLIQEKAFHFGETLKKTNYKLDYKVEEKLVAKELQELRGREASEETITATLKDFGMKRAKLFGWPNTYVFTKAMGEMCLQQSDQDNLSIVIIRPTMITSTYKYPFPGWIEGVRTVDSVIVGYGKGKVTSFLGSPSLILDLIPADMVVNAIIVAIVAHAQSNQTSAGTNTIYHVGSSLRNPMHLDQLHKMSTRHLIENPLMNKNGKPIRVAKIKFLKNTARFRMYMGLRAILPLKILQLVNLASCHYFLQDAYTRNKRKIHTVMRLVMLYKPYLLFKGVFDDKNSERLRTKAKDIYNMEIMEAFNFDPACIDWEEYMITHISGLKNSLSVSLILSSLIISRLTVSQVSPAGLTCLSPQSSVLTASVLTGHRLSPHSSPALFQVQPFTIEIDFGGRTTIWIPFQMDDLQDGVGVNVESDSFTASAAAIGNAPIALEADMDDLQDGVGVNVESDSFTASAAAIGNAPIALEADVEPEANSKNPTTISKHKRKHTSVVWNQFERLPMGADQELKSKCKECGVVYMANSKNGTGSMRRQMQSCVRHACRDVGQLLMSQDKGSLALSAKRFDAEHFRELITTTIILHDLPFSFVEYEAIRVTYQYLHPEITLVTRNTLKAYVQKNVFSGKSKNKVYVGVEPW
;
A
#
# COMPACT_ATOMS: atom_id res chain seq x y z
N MET A 1 25.62 20.07 -38.76
CA MET A 1 24.33 19.88 -38.06
C MET A 1 24.14 21.09 -37.18
N GLU A 2 23.08 21.85 -37.42
CA GLU A 2 22.57 22.79 -36.42
C GLU A 2 22.09 21.94 -35.23
N SER A 3 22.34 22.39 -34.00
CA SER A 3 21.91 21.66 -32.81
C SER A 3 20.39 21.75 -32.67
N GLU A 4 19.68 20.64 -32.93
CA GLU A 4 18.24 20.55 -32.66
C GLU A 4 17.94 21.00 -31.23
N ASN A 5 16.95 21.89 -31.07
CA ASN A 5 16.46 22.31 -29.77
C ASN A 5 15.98 21.06 -28.98
N MET A 6 16.21 21.04 -27.66
CA MET A 6 15.79 19.95 -26.76
C MET A 6 14.30 19.58 -26.89
N VAL A 7 13.46 20.56 -27.25
CA VAL A 7 12.04 20.35 -27.57
C VAL A 7 11.89 19.69 -28.95
N GLN A 8 12.51 20.27 -29.99
CA GLN A 8 12.44 19.79 -31.38
C GLN A 8 12.95 18.35 -31.55
N PHE A 9 13.88 17.88 -30.72
CA PHE A 9 14.34 16.49 -30.74
C PHE A 9 13.18 15.48 -30.66
N PHE A 10 12.08 15.83 -29.97
CA PHE A 10 10.89 14.98 -29.85
C PHE A 10 9.84 15.20 -30.95
N GLU A 11 10.02 16.17 -31.84
CA GLU A 11 9.12 16.38 -32.99
C GLU A 11 9.10 15.11 -33.85
N LYS A 12 7.88 14.59 -34.11
CA LYS A 12 7.64 13.35 -34.88
C LYS A 12 8.26 12.08 -34.29
N LYS A 13 8.78 12.09 -33.05
CA LYS A 13 9.29 10.90 -32.36
C LYS A 13 8.20 10.04 -31.77
N THR A 14 8.46 8.74 -31.70
CA THR A 14 7.61 7.72 -31.10
C THR A 14 8.25 7.19 -29.83
N ILE A 15 7.52 7.21 -28.72
CA ILE A 15 8.09 6.91 -27.39
C ILE A 15 7.27 5.83 -26.70
N LEU A 16 7.92 4.77 -26.24
CA LEU A 16 7.32 3.77 -25.35
C LEU A 16 7.62 4.13 -23.89
N VAL A 17 6.58 4.29 -23.07
CA VAL A 17 6.70 4.52 -21.62
C VAL A 17 6.11 3.33 -20.87
N THR A 18 6.95 2.59 -20.15
CA THR A 18 6.50 1.47 -19.31
C THR A 18 6.11 1.96 -17.92
N GLY A 19 5.12 1.30 -17.31
CA GLY A 19 4.64 1.70 -15.99
C GLY A 19 3.89 3.04 -16.01
N ALA A 20 3.20 3.35 -17.11
CA ALA A 20 2.58 4.67 -17.37
C ALA A 20 1.60 5.16 -16.28
N THR A 21 1.04 4.24 -15.49
CA THR A 21 0.17 4.55 -14.34
C THR A 21 0.94 4.91 -13.05
N GLY A 22 2.27 4.93 -13.08
CA GLY A 22 3.15 5.34 -11.99
C GLY A 22 3.36 6.86 -11.93
N PHE A 23 3.64 7.38 -10.73
CA PHE A 23 3.72 8.82 -10.44
C PHE A 23 4.68 9.60 -11.36
N LEU A 24 5.91 9.11 -11.52
CA LEU A 24 6.94 9.76 -12.35
C LEU A 24 6.58 9.71 -13.85
N ALA A 25 6.10 8.56 -14.33
CA ALA A 25 5.70 8.37 -15.73
C ALA A 25 4.56 9.31 -16.15
N LYS A 26 3.60 9.61 -15.26
CA LYS A 26 2.54 10.59 -15.54
C LYS A 26 3.09 11.99 -15.79
N ILE A 27 4.06 12.44 -14.98
CA ILE A 27 4.68 13.76 -15.12
C ILE A 27 5.53 13.81 -16.40
N LEU A 28 6.21 12.71 -16.75
CA LEU A 28 6.92 12.60 -18.03
C LEU A 28 5.96 12.72 -19.23
N VAL A 29 4.85 11.98 -19.22
CA VAL A 29 3.84 12.02 -20.29
C VAL A 29 3.18 13.40 -20.40
N GLU A 30 2.80 14.01 -19.26
CA GLU A 30 2.28 15.38 -19.23
C GLU A 30 3.29 16.37 -19.83
N LYS A 31 4.55 16.31 -19.36
CA LYS A 31 5.57 17.26 -19.79
C LYS A 31 5.86 17.12 -21.28
N LEU A 32 6.05 15.90 -21.79
CA LEU A 32 6.30 15.65 -23.22
C LEU A 32 5.17 16.24 -24.08
N LEU A 33 3.91 15.92 -23.76
CA LEU A 33 2.74 16.43 -24.51
C LEU A 33 2.56 17.95 -24.41
N ARG A 34 3.00 18.58 -23.30
CA ARG A 34 2.92 20.03 -23.10
C ARG A 34 4.05 20.81 -23.75
N VAL A 35 5.27 20.28 -23.76
CA VAL A 35 6.44 20.97 -24.33
C VAL A 35 6.60 20.70 -25.83
N GLU A 36 6.29 19.49 -26.31
CA GLU A 36 6.36 19.13 -27.73
C GLU A 36 5.04 18.45 -28.20
N PRO A 37 4.00 19.22 -28.51
CA PRO A 37 2.72 18.69 -28.98
C PRO A 37 2.79 18.04 -30.38
N LYS A 38 3.90 18.15 -31.12
CA LYS A 38 4.13 17.46 -32.40
C LYS A 38 4.83 16.10 -32.26
N VAL A 39 5.00 15.59 -31.03
CA VAL A 39 5.38 14.17 -30.83
C VAL A 39 4.45 13.26 -31.66
N LYS A 40 5.00 12.21 -32.29
CA LYS A 40 4.24 11.36 -33.22
C LYS A 40 3.25 10.48 -32.46
N LYS A 41 3.76 9.64 -31.55
CA LYS A 41 2.96 8.75 -30.70
C LYS A 41 3.66 8.48 -29.36
N LEU A 42 2.88 8.33 -28.30
CA LEU A 42 3.27 7.83 -26.99
C LEU A 42 2.57 6.48 -26.75
N TYR A 43 3.31 5.38 -26.82
CA TYR A 43 2.85 4.06 -26.42
C TYR A 43 2.95 3.93 -24.90
N LEU A 44 1.81 3.76 -24.23
CA LEU A 44 1.75 3.66 -22.76
C LEU A 44 1.46 2.21 -22.36
N LEU A 45 2.50 1.49 -21.92
CA LEU A 45 2.39 0.10 -21.49
C LEU A 45 1.84 0.02 -20.06
N LEU A 46 0.71 -0.67 -19.91
CA LEU A 46 0.10 -1.00 -18.63
C LEU A 46 -0.59 -2.36 -18.64
N ARG A 47 -0.55 -3.03 -17.48
CA ARG A 47 -1.23 -4.31 -17.26
C ARG A 47 -2.73 -4.14 -17.42
N ALA A 48 -3.35 -4.79 -18.40
CA ALA A 48 -4.79 -4.80 -18.62
C ALA A 48 -5.18 -6.07 -19.39
N PRO A 49 -6.40 -6.60 -19.24
CA PRO A 49 -6.84 -7.79 -19.98
C PRO A 49 -7.00 -7.54 -21.48
N ASP A 50 -7.31 -6.30 -21.88
CA ASP A 50 -7.64 -5.91 -23.25
C ASP A 50 -7.40 -4.39 -23.47
N CYS A 51 -7.45 -3.95 -24.74
CA CYS A 51 -7.20 -2.56 -25.14
C CYS A 51 -8.24 -1.54 -24.62
N ASN A 52 -9.51 -1.92 -24.47
CA ASN A 52 -10.54 -1.03 -23.92
C ASN A 52 -10.33 -0.82 -22.42
N SER A 53 -10.02 -1.89 -21.69
CA SER A 53 -9.61 -1.84 -20.29
C SER A 53 -8.32 -1.02 -20.09
N ALA A 54 -7.33 -1.15 -20.99
CA ALA A 54 -6.12 -0.33 -21.00
C ALA A 54 -6.43 1.16 -21.22
N ARG A 55 -7.25 1.48 -22.24
CA ARG A 55 -7.67 2.85 -22.60
C ARG A 55 -8.42 3.51 -21.44
N LYS A 56 -9.39 2.81 -20.84
CA LYS A 56 -10.13 3.29 -19.67
C LYS A 56 -9.19 3.57 -18.48
N ARG A 57 -8.25 2.67 -18.21
CA ARG A 57 -7.29 2.87 -17.11
C ARG A 57 -6.31 4.01 -17.36
N ILE A 58 -5.89 4.27 -18.60
CA ILE A 58 -5.12 5.50 -18.92
C ILE A 58 -5.97 6.75 -18.70
N HIS A 59 -7.23 6.74 -19.14
CA HIS A 59 -8.13 7.86 -18.88
C HIS A 59 -8.29 8.12 -17.36
N ASP A 60 -8.66 7.11 -16.58
CA ASP A 60 -9.02 7.27 -15.17
C ASP A 60 -7.78 7.43 -14.24
N GLU A 61 -6.67 6.74 -14.54
CA GLU A 61 -5.45 6.75 -13.70
C GLU A 61 -4.41 7.79 -14.14
N VAL A 62 -4.42 8.26 -15.39
CA VAL A 62 -3.40 9.18 -15.95
C VAL A 62 -4.03 10.50 -16.40
N ILE A 63 -4.79 10.51 -17.49
CA ILE A 63 -5.24 11.73 -18.20
C ILE A 63 -6.29 12.53 -17.41
N GLY A 64 -7.13 11.84 -16.64
CA GLY A 64 -8.16 12.43 -15.78
C GLY A 64 -7.62 13.07 -14.49
N LYS A 65 -6.30 13.01 -14.25
CA LYS A 65 -5.67 13.61 -13.06
C LYS A 65 -5.50 15.11 -13.23
N GLU A 66 -5.54 15.84 -12.11
CA GLU A 66 -5.31 17.30 -12.04
C GLU A 66 -3.98 17.73 -12.68
N LEU A 67 -2.98 16.85 -12.71
CA LEU A 67 -1.73 17.01 -13.44
C LEU A 67 -1.93 17.52 -14.88
N PHE A 68 -2.90 16.98 -15.61
CA PHE A 68 -3.21 17.34 -16.99
C PHE A 68 -4.08 18.61 -17.10
N SER A 69 -4.36 19.32 -16.02
CA SER A 69 -5.21 20.53 -16.03
C SER A 69 -4.65 21.67 -16.89
N VAL A 70 -3.32 21.80 -16.98
CA VAL A 70 -2.67 22.80 -17.84
C VAL A 70 -2.91 22.47 -19.32
N LEU A 71 -2.61 21.23 -19.75
CA LEU A 71 -2.94 20.75 -21.09
C LEU A 71 -4.43 20.89 -21.41
N ARG A 72 -5.32 20.50 -20.47
CA ARG A 72 -6.77 20.61 -20.64
C ARG A 72 -7.25 22.06 -20.78
N ARG A 73 -6.59 23.01 -20.13
CA ARG A 73 -6.84 24.45 -20.32
C ARG A 73 -6.34 24.95 -21.67
N ASN A 74 -5.16 24.50 -22.10
CA ASN A 74 -4.52 24.95 -23.34
C ASN A 74 -5.27 24.45 -24.60
N PHE A 75 -5.72 23.19 -24.61
CA PHE A 75 -6.44 22.59 -25.75
C PHE A 75 -7.97 22.70 -25.65
N GLY A 76 -8.53 23.05 -24.48
CA GLY A 76 -9.95 23.27 -24.29
C GLY A 76 -10.82 22.08 -24.72
N LYS A 77 -11.66 22.27 -25.75
CA LYS A 77 -12.55 21.23 -26.30
C LYS A 77 -11.79 20.13 -27.05
N ASP A 78 -10.65 20.48 -27.65
CA ASP A 78 -9.88 19.58 -28.52
C ASP A 78 -8.94 18.66 -27.71
N PHE A 79 -8.87 18.86 -26.38
CA PHE A 79 -7.99 18.11 -25.49
C PHE A 79 -8.12 16.59 -25.63
N GLU A 80 -9.34 16.04 -25.60
CA GLU A 80 -9.51 14.59 -25.73
C GLU A 80 -9.11 14.09 -27.13
N SER A 81 -9.38 14.87 -28.19
CA SER A 81 -8.94 14.52 -29.55
C SER A 81 -7.42 14.50 -29.65
N PHE A 82 -6.75 15.55 -29.15
CA PHE A 82 -5.30 15.64 -29.09
C PHE A 82 -4.68 14.49 -28.30
N ILE A 83 -5.19 14.18 -27.10
CA ILE A 83 -4.69 13.07 -26.30
C ILE A 83 -4.83 11.75 -27.05
N TRP A 84 -5.97 11.45 -27.67
CA TRP A 84 -6.17 10.16 -28.35
C TRP A 84 -5.57 10.08 -29.76
N GLU A 85 -5.17 11.21 -30.35
CA GLU A 85 -4.26 11.24 -31.51
C GLU A 85 -2.84 10.84 -31.09
N LYS A 86 -2.34 11.36 -29.97
CA LYS A 86 -0.95 11.16 -29.52
C LYS A 86 -0.72 9.92 -28.66
N VAL A 87 -1.71 9.44 -27.91
CA VAL A 87 -1.54 8.41 -26.87
C VAL A 87 -2.20 7.09 -27.28
N VAL A 88 -1.40 6.02 -27.31
CA VAL A 88 -1.86 4.66 -27.58
C VAL A 88 -1.75 3.82 -26.30
N ALA A 89 -2.86 3.19 -25.93
CA ALA A 89 -2.94 2.28 -24.79
C ALA A 89 -2.41 0.89 -25.16
N VAL A 90 -1.35 0.42 -24.51
CA VAL A 90 -0.75 -0.90 -24.79
C VAL A 90 -1.00 -1.84 -23.61
N PRO A 91 -1.92 -2.82 -23.72
CA PRO A 91 -2.11 -3.84 -22.70
C PRO A 91 -0.91 -4.81 -22.70
N GLY A 92 -0.18 -4.86 -21.58
CA GLY A 92 0.96 -5.76 -21.42
C GLY A 92 1.57 -5.71 -20.01
N ASP A 93 2.48 -6.64 -19.72
CA ASP A 93 3.21 -6.73 -18.46
C ASP A 93 4.70 -6.94 -18.72
N VAL A 94 5.54 -6.13 -18.07
CA VAL A 94 7.00 -6.23 -18.18
C VAL A 94 7.53 -7.53 -17.59
N ALA A 95 6.78 -8.16 -16.67
CA ALA A 95 7.13 -9.46 -16.11
C ALA A 95 6.96 -10.64 -17.10
N ASN A 96 6.40 -10.40 -18.30
CA ASN A 96 6.27 -11.40 -19.36
C ASN A 96 7.43 -11.29 -20.36
N ASP A 97 8.04 -12.43 -20.68
CA ASP A 97 9.16 -12.58 -21.61
C ASP A 97 8.74 -12.61 -23.09
N GLU A 98 7.50 -13.01 -23.38
CA GLU A 98 6.89 -12.94 -24.71
C GLU A 98 6.45 -11.51 -25.05
N ASP A 99 7.37 -10.70 -25.57
CA ASP A 99 7.11 -9.34 -26.10
C ASP A 99 6.28 -8.45 -25.16
N LEU A 100 6.64 -8.45 -23.87
CA LEU A 100 5.99 -7.69 -22.80
C LEU A 100 4.50 -8.06 -22.63
N GLY A 101 4.11 -9.28 -23.05
CA GLY A 101 2.74 -9.77 -23.01
C GLY A 101 1.79 -9.07 -23.99
N ILE A 102 2.31 -8.37 -25.01
CA ILE A 102 1.50 -7.68 -26.02
C ILE A 102 0.93 -8.71 -27.00
N LYS A 103 -0.36 -9.02 -26.85
CA LYS A 103 -1.05 -10.06 -27.64
C LYS A 103 -1.43 -9.63 -29.07
N ASP A 104 -1.49 -8.33 -29.34
CA ASP A 104 -1.80 -7.80 -30.66
C ASP A 104 -0.52 -7.77 -31.51
N LEU A 105 -0.35 -8.79 -32.35
CA LEU A 105 0.82 -8.93 -33.21
C LEU A 105 0.98 -7.76 -34.19
N LYS A 106 -0.11 -7.11 -34.62
CA LYS A 106 -0.03 -5.96 -35.52
C LYS A 106 0.48 -4.73 -34.78
N LEU A 107 0.00 -4.52 -33.56
CA LEU A 107 0.50 -3.45 -32.67
C LEU A 107 1.98 -3.67 -32.34
N SER A 108 2.40 -4.90 -32.03
CA SER A 108 3.81 -5.22 -31.76
C SER A 108 4.71 -4.93 -32.97
N GLN A 109 4.30 -5.32 -34.18
CA GLN A 109 5.04 -5.01 -35.42
C GLN A 109 5.12 -3.49 -35.66
N GLU A 110 4.00 -2.75 -35.55
CA GLU A 110 4.02 -1.28 -35.66
C GLU A 110 4.95 -0.64 -34.62
N MET A 111 4.99 -1.18 -33.39
CA MET A 111 5.89 -0.71 -32.33
C MET A 111 7.36 -0.98 -32.67
N PHE A 112 7.72 -2.17 -33.17
CA PHE A 112 9.09 -2.50 -33.57
C PHE A 112 9.60 -1.58 -34.70
N GLU A 113 8.75 -1.28 -35.69
CA GLU A 113 9.10 -0.43 -36.83
C GLU A 113 9.15 1.07 -36.50
N SER A 114 8.50 1.52 -35.42
CA SER A 114 8.25 2.96 -35.20
C SER A 114 8.86 3.57 -33.95
N ILE A 115 9.27 2.81 -32.93
CA ILE A 115 9.75 3.36 -31.65
C ILE A 115 11.18 3.91 -31.77
N ASP A 116 11.33 5.21 -31.54
CA ASP A 116 12.62 5.91 -31.45
C ASP A 116 13.25 5.81 -30.05
N VAL A 117 12.42 5.85 -29.00
CA VAL A 117 12.86 5.97 -27.59
C VAL A 117 12.02 5.07 -26.68
N ILE A 118 12.68 4.28 -25.83
CA ILE A 118 12.03 3.53 -24.75
C ILE A 118 12.41 4.14 -23.39
N VAL A 119 11.41 4.54 -22.60
CA VAL A 119 11.58 4.98 -21.21
C VAL A 119 10.98 3.94 -20.26
N ASN A 120 11.85 3.19 -19.59
CA ASN A 120 11.45 2.21 -18.60
C ASN A 120 11.24 2.86 -17.22
N SER A 121 9.98 3.01 -16.81
CA SER A 121 9.58 3.44 -15.46
C SER A 121 8.78 2.37 -14.72
N ALA A 122 8.69 1.15 -15.24
CA ALA A 122 8.03 0.03 -14.56
C ALA A 122 8.85 -0.44 -13.35
N ALA A 123 8.17 -0.57 -12.22
CA ALA A 123 8.73 -1.11 -10.98
C ALA A 123 7.60 -1.53 -10.04
N THR A 124 7.86 -2.51 -9.18
CA THR A 124 7.24 -2.54 -7.86
C THR A 124 8.16 -1.79 -6.89
N THR A 125 7.64 -0.76 -6.23
CA THR A 125 8.37 0.06 -5.24
C THR A 125 8.03 -0.34 -3.80
N ASN A 126 7.47 -1.52 -3.62
CA ASN A 126 6.99 -2.05 -2.36
C ASN A 126 8.13 -2.79 -1.65
N PHE A 127 8.60 -2.27 -0.51
CA PHE A 127 9.73 -2.84 0.24
C PHE A 127 9.43 -4.23 0.84
N ASP A 128 8.15 -4.60 0.92
CA ASP A 128 7.63 -5.85 1.47
C ASP A 128 6.81 -6.60 0.41
N GLU A 129 7.25 -6.58 -0.86
CA GLU A 129 6.59 -7.34 -1.93
C GLU A 129 6.92 -8.84 -1.88
N ARG A 130 6.08 -9.69 -2.46
CA ARG A 130 6.44 -11.09 -2.70
C ARG A 130 7.70 -11.16 -3.59
N TYR A 131 8.61 -12.07 -3.27
CA TYR A 131 9.90 -12.10 -3.95
C TYR A 131 9.81 -12.48 -5.44
N ASP A 132 8.93 -13.42 -5.80
CA ASP A 132 8.63 -13.81 -7.18
C ASP A 132 8.19 -12.61 -8.02
N VAL A 133 7.21 -11.84 -7.52
CA VAL A 133 6.69 -10.63 -8.17
C VAL A 133 7.75 -9.53 -8.27
N SER A 134 8.53 -9.31 -7.20
CA SER A 134 9.57 -8.28 -7.20
C SER A 134 10.73 -8.59 -8.13
N LEU A 135 11.13 -9.86 -8.22
CA LEU A 135 12.19 -10.33 -9.11
C LEU A 135 11.72 -10.24 -10.58
N GLY A 136 10.53 -10.75 -10.89
CA GLY A 136 9.95 -10.71 -12.23
C GLY A 136 9.77 -9.28 -12.78
N ILE A 137 9.41 -8.30 -11.95
CA ILE A 137 9.21 -6.92 -12.41
C ILE A 137 10.52 -6.10 -12.39
N ASN A 138 11.27 -6.12 -11.28
CA ASN A 138 12.41 -5.21 -11.11
C ASN A 138 13.73 -5.76 -11.65
N THR A 139 13.84 -7.08 -11.85
CA THR A 139 15.05 -7.74 -12.36
C THR A 139 14.83 -8.25 -13.78
N THR A 140 14.05 -9.31 -14.00
CA THR A 140 13.95 -9.92 -15.33
C THR A 140 13.05 -9.16 -16.29
N GLY A 141 12.05 -8.42 -15.80
CA GLY A 141 11.31 -7.48 -16.65
C GLY A 141 12.16 -6.36 -17.25
N VAL A 142 13.33 -6.05 -16.67
CA VAL A 142 14.31 -5.14 -17.29
C VAL A 142 14.98 -5.79 -18.52
N LEU A 143 15.26 -7.10 -18.45
CA LEU A 143 15.76 -7.89 -19.57
C LEU A 143 14.68 -8.12 -20.65
N HIS A 144 13.41 -8.29 -20.27
CA HIS A 144 12.32 -8.45 -21.24
C HIS A 144 12.14 -7.17 -22.07
N ILE A 145 12.20 -5.99 -21.44
CA ILE A 145 12.15 -4.70 -22.14
C ILE A 145 13.39 -4.51 -23.01
N LEU A 146 14.57 -4.95 -22.56
CA LEU A 146 15.77 -4.94 -23.39
C LEU A 146 15.63 -5.87 -24.61
N ASN A 147 15.09 -7.07 -24.45
CA ASN A 147 14.86 -8.01 -25.56
C ASN A 147 13.81 -7.47 -26.55
N PHE A 148 12.78 -6.78 -26.07
CA PHE A 148 11.84 -6.01 -26.89
C PHE A 148 12.55 -4.87 -27.64
N ALA A 149 13.44 -4.13 -26.95
CA ALA A 149 14.23 -3.04 -27.53
C ALA A 149 15.12 -3.53 -28.69
N LYS A 150 15.76 -4.70 -28.57
CA LYS A 150 16.57 -5.32 -29.64
C LYS A 150 15.79 -5.66 -30.91
N LYS A 151 14.45 -5.78 -30.84
CA LYS A 151 13.59 -6.02 -32.02
C LYS A 151 13.18 -4.73 -32.73
N CYS A 152 13.38 -3.57 -32.11
CA CYS A 152 12.97 -2.29 -32.67
C CYS A 152 14.01 -1.80 -33.70
N THR A 153 13.60 -1.54 -34.95
CA THR A 153 14.52 -1.28 -36.07
C THR A 153 15.10 0.14 -36.06
N GLU A 154 14.30 1.11 -35.62
CA GLU A 154 14.65 2.54 -35.59
C GLU A 154 15.02 3.03 -34.17
N LEU A 155 15.31 2.11 -33.25
CA LEU A 155 15.52 2.46 -31.85
C LEU A 155 16.82 3.25 -31.66
N MET A 156 16.68 4.57 -31.53
CA MET A 156 17.81 5.43 -31.23
C MET A 156 18.33 5.18 -29.81
N LYS A 157 17.46 4.87 -28.82
CA LYS A 157 17.85 4.78 -27.39
C LYS A 157 16.98 3.98 -26.43
N TYR A 158 17.65 3.50 -25.37
CA TYR A 158 17.03 2.96 -24.17
C TYR A 158 17.35 3.80 -22.90
N VAL A 159 16.33 4.26 -22.17
CA VAL A 159 16.50 5.01 -20.91
C VAL A 159 15.70 4.38 -19.79
N ILE A 160 16.33 4.25 -18.62
CA ILE A 160 15.80 3.45 -17.51
C ILE A 160 15.84 4.27 -16.22
N SER A 161 14.69 4.35 -15.55
CA SER A 161 14.59 4.92 -14.21
C SER A 161 14.78 3.83 -13.15
N LEU A 162 15.91 3.87 -12.46
CA LEU A 162 16.24 3.03 -11.30
C LEU A 162 16.07 3.83 -10.00
N LEU A 163 16.94 3.64 -9.01
CA LEU A 163 16.86 4.26 -7.69
C LEU A 163 18.26 4.39 -7.11
N ALA A 164 18.61 5.53 -6.50
CA ALA A 164 19.95 5.76 -5.93
C ALA A 164 20.31 4.81 -4.77
N TYR A 165 19.32 4.40 -3.96
CA TYR A 165 19.53 3.60 -2.74
C TYR A 165 19.93 2.13 -2.96
N VAL A 166 20.23 1.72 -4.20
CA VAL A 166 20.83 0.40 -4.50
C VAL A 166 22.17 0.17 -3.77
N CYS A 167 22.83 1.23 -3.27
CA CYS A 167 24.03 1.15 -2.43
C CYS A 167 23.81 0.56 -1.01
N GLY A 168 22.57 0.29 -0.59
CA GLY A 168 22.25 -0.26 0.72
C GLY A 168 22.55 0.70 1.87
N GLU A 169 23.30 0.25 2.88
CA GLU A 169 23.66 1.01 4.09
C GLU A 169 25.08 1.63 4.03
N ARG A 170 25.66 1.79 2.82
CA ARG A 170 27.00 2.39 2.64
C ARG A 170 27.02 3.86 3.13
N GLU A 171 28.00 4.21 3.95
CA GLU A 171 28.21 5.57 4.47
C GLU A 171 29.23 6.36 3.63
N GLY A 172 29.21 7.70 3.73
CA GLY A 172 30.14 8.58 3.00
C GLY A 172 29.68 8.90 1.57
N LEU A 173 30.61 9.34 0.72
CA LEU A 173 30.30 9.75 -0.65
C LEU A 173 30.04 8.54 -1.56
N ILE A 174 28.83 8.46 -2.13
CA ILE A 174 28.35 7.36 -2.98
C ILE A 174 28.47 7.77 -4.45
N GLN A 175 29.48 7.23 -5.13
CA GLN A 175 29.78 7.53 -6.54
C GLN A 175 28.75 6.96 -7.52
N GLU A 176 28.56 7.62 -8.66
CA GLU A 176 27.74 7.19 -9.81
C GLU A 176 28.39 6.00 -10.56
N LYS A 177 28.59 4.88 -9.85
CA LYS A 177 29.17 3.64 -10.36
C LYS A 177 28.09 2.57 -10.51
N ALA A 178 28.24 1.78 -11.57
CA ALA A 178 27.43 0.60 -11.83
C ALA A 178 27.75 -0.54 -10.85
N PHE A 179 26.77 -1.42 -10.61
CA PHE A 179 27.01 -2.71 -9.98
C PHE A 179 27.56 -3.73 -10.96
N HIS A 180 28.64 -4.42 -10.59
CA HIS A 180 29.14 -5.53 -11.39
C HIS A 180 28.32 -6.81 -11.15
N PHE A 181 28.19 -7.66 -12.17
CA PHE A 181 27.53 -8.96 -12.01
C PHE A 181 28.27 -9.82 -10.96
N GLY A 182 27.51 -10.41 -10.03
CA GLY A 182 28.07 -11.14 -8.89
C GLY A 182 28.46 -10.27 -7.68
N GLU A 183 28.40 -8.93 -7.78
CA GLU A 183 28.72 -8.03 -6.66
C GLU A 183 27.73 -8.18 -5.50
N THR A 184 28.25 -8.04 -4.28
CA THR A 184 27.50 -8.15 -3.02
C THR A 184 27.93 -7.03 -2.08
N LEU A 185 26.99 -6.50 -1.28
CA LEU A 185 27.29 -5.44 -0.31
C LEU A 185 27.89 -5.98 1.00
N LYS A 186 27.71 -7.27 1.28
CA LYS A 186 28.41 -8.00 2.34
C LYS A 186 29.38 -9.00 1.73
N LYS A 187 30.51 -9.24 2.38
CA LYS A 187 31.40 -10.36 2.04
C LYS A 187 30.66 -11.68 2.22
N THR A 188 30.42 -12.40 1.14
CA THR A 188 29.83 -13.74 1.10
C THR A 188 30.67 -14.67 0.24
N ASN A 189 30.66 -15.97 0.55
CA ASN A 189 31.29 -16.99 -0.30
C ASN A 189 30.51 -17.24 -1.60
N TYR A 190 29.29 -16.71 -1.70
CA TYR A 190 28.41 -16.78 -2.87
C TYR A 190 28.56 -15.51 -3.73
N LYS A 191 28.47 -15.68 -5.05
CA LYS A 191 28.22 -14.60 -6.00
C LYS A 191 26.71 -14.43 -6.20
N LEU A 192 26.27 -13.20 -6.43
CA LEU A 192 24.87 -12.90 -6.75
C LEU A 192 24.57 -13.16 -8.23
N ASP A 193 23.68 -14.10 -8.52
CA ASP A 193 23.21 -14.43 -9.88
C ASP A 193 21.67 -14.48 -9.88
N TYR A 194 21.04 -13.61 -10.68
CA TYR A 194 19.58 -13.54 -10.77
C TYR A 194 18.97 -14.87 -11.26
N LYS A 195 19.65 -15.62 -12.14
CA LYS A 195 19.15 -16.91 -12.65
C LYS A 195 19.13 -17.98 -11.56
N VAL A 196 20.02 -17.87 -10.56
CA VAL A 196 20.00 -18.71 -9.37
C VAL A 196 18.86 -18.29 -8.45
N GLU A 197 18.68 -16.99 -8.21
CA GLU A 197 17.54 -16.49 -7.41
C GLU A 197 16.18 -16.85 -8.02
N GLU A 198 16.03 -16.77 -9.35
CA GLU A 198 14.81 -17.19 -10.06
C GLU A 198 14.50 -18.68 -9.85
N LYS A 199 15.50 -19.55 -10.01
CA LYS A 199 15.35 -20.99 -9.76
C LYS A 199 15.00 -21.27 -8.30
N LEU A 200 15.59 -20.55 -7.35
CA LEU A 200 15.31 -20.69 -5.93
C LEU A 200 13.87 -20.26 -5.59
N VAL A 201 13.41 -19.11 -6.08
CA VAL A 201 12.04 -18.63 -5.79
C VAL A 201 10.98 -19.45 -6.53
N ALA A 202 11.25 -19.93 -7.74
CA ALA A 202 10.38 -20.84 -8.47
C ALA A 202 10.24 -22.19 -7.74
N LYS A 203 11.35 -22.75 -7.23
CA LYS A 203 11.34 -23.98 -6.42
C LYS A 203 10.52 -23.79 -5.13
N GLU A 204 10.77 -22.71 -4.38
CA GLU A 204 10.02 -22.41 -3.14
C GLU A 204 8.50 -22.29 -3.42
N LEU A 205 8.12 -21.57 -4.48
CA LEU A 205 6.71 -21.44 -4.90
C LEU A 205 6.11 -22.80 -5.33
N GLN A 206 6.88 -23.65 -6.03
CA GLN A 206 6.44 -24.99 -6.42
C GLN A 206 6.23 -25.89 -5.21
N GLU A 207 7.15 -25.89 -4.24
CA GLU A 207 7.01 -26.66 -3.00
C GLU A 207 5.81 -26.21 -2.16
N LEU A 208 5.60 -24.90 -2.03
CA LEU A 208 4.45 -24.35 -1.31
C LEU A 208 3.12 -24.73 -1.97
N ARG A 209 3.06 -24.69 -3.32
CA ARG A 209 1.89 -25.14 -4.10
C ARG A 209 1.67 -26.65 -3.98
N GLY A 210 2.75 -27.45 -4.02
CA GLY A 210 2.68 -28.91 -3.83
C GLY A 210 2.23 -29.35 -2.43
N ARG A 211 2.34 -28.46 -1.43
CA ARG A 211 1.80 -28.65 -0.07
C ARG A 211 0.40 -28.04 0.12
N GLU A 212 -0.27 -27.64 -0.97
CA GLU A 212 -1.59 -26.97 -0.96
C GLU A 212 -1.66 -25.73 -0.03
N ALA A 213 -0.56 -24.98 0.10
CA ALA A 213 -0.50 -23.81 0.96
C ALA A 213 -1.47 -22.69 0.48
N SER A 214 -2.09 -21.97 1.41
CA SER A 214 -2.97 -20.85 1.05
C SER A 214 -2.20 -19.69 0.41
N GLU A 215 -2.85 -18.89 -0.44
CA GLU A 215 -2.21 -17.71 -1.04
C GLU A 215 -1.74 -16.69 0.02
N GLU A 216 -2.40 -16.58 1.18
CA GLU A 216 -1.88 -15.78 2.29
C GLU A 216 -0.56 -16.37 2.86
N THR A 217 -0.44 -17.69 2.92
CA THR A 217 0.77 -18.40 3.36
C THR A 217 1.88 -18.24 2.34
N ILE A 218 1.62 -18.50 1.06
CA ILE A 218 2.55 -18.30 -0.06
C ILE A 218 3.07 -16.85 -0.05
N THR A 219 2.16 -15.88 0.06
CA THR A 219 2.51 -14.46 0.10
C THR A 219 3.38 -14.11 1.30
N ALA A 220 3.08 -14.64 2.49
CA ALA A 220 3.89 -14.39 3.70
C ALA A 220 5.29 -15.04 3.59
N THR A 221 5.37 -16.30 3.16
CA THR A 221 6.63 -17.03 3.01
C THR A 221 7.53 -16.39 1.96
N LEU A 222 7.00 -16.04 0.78
CA LEU A 222 7.81 -15.44 -0.29
C LEU A 222 8.28 -14.01 0.05
N LYS A 223 7.53 -13.24 0.86
CA LYS A 223 8.00 -11.96 1.41
C LYS A 223 9.18 -12.15 2.36
N ASP A 224 9.07 -13.08 3.31
CA ASP A 224 10.15 -13.40 4.24
C ASP A 224 11.38 -13.99 3.53
N PHE A 225 11.17 -14.85 2.53
CA PHE A 225 12.23 -15.41 1.70
C PHE A 225 13.01 -14.31 0.96
N GLY A 226 12.34 -13.38 0.27
CA GLY A 226 13.01 -12.24 -0.37
C GLY A 226 13.79 -11.36 0.62
N MET A 227 13.25 -11.15 1.83
CA MET A 227 13.93 -10.42 2.89
C MET A 227 15.17 -11.17 3.43
N LYS A 228 15.13 -12.50 3.50
CA LYS A 228 16.28 -13.35 3.85
C LYS A 228 17.37 -13.27 2.76
N ARG A 229 17.00 -13.40 1.47
CA ARG A 229 17.94 -13.28 0.33
C ARG A 229 18.60 -11.89 0.29
N ALA A 230 17.83 -10.81 0.42
CA ALA A 230 18.37 -9.45 0.47
C ALA A 230 19.41 -9.29 1.60
N LYS A 231 19.08 -9.71 2.82
CA LYS A 231 19.96 -9.61 3.99
C LYS A 231 21.24 -10.44 3.87
N LEU A 232 21.18 -11.59 3.20
CA LEU A 232 22.34 -12.46 2.93
C LEU A 232 23.40 -11.71 2.14
N PHE A 233 23.03 -11.14 0.99
CA PHE A 233 23.96 -10.43 0.11
C PHE A 233 24.23 -8.97 0.53
N GLY A 234 23.49 -8.44 1.51
CA GLY A 234 23.79 -7.18 2.19
C GLY A 234 22.83 -6.02 1.92
N TRP A 235 21.75 -6.24 1.18
CA TRP A 235 20.70 -5.25 0.97
C TRP A 235 19.68 -5.24 2.12
N PRO A 236 19.10 -4.07 2.47
CA PRO A 236 18.20 -3.94 3.62
C PRO A 236 16.82 -4.57 3.41
N ASN A 237 16.34 -4.64 2.16
CA ASN A 237 15.04 -5.21 1.79
C ASN A 237 15.00 -5.67 0.33
N THR A 238 13.94 -6.42 -0.01
CA THR A 238 13.72 -7.05 -1.33
C THR A 238 13.64 -6.04 -2.48
N TYR A 239 13.15 -4.82 -2.25
CA TYR A 239 12.97 -3.83 -3.31
C TYR A 239 14.32 -3.31 -3.83
N VAL A 240 15.19 -2.77 -2.96
CA VAL A 240 16.53 -2.33 -3.40
C VAL A 240 17.41 -3.48 -3.86
N PHE A 241 17.23 -4.68 -3.29
CA PHE A 241 17.93 -5.88 -3.74
C PHE A 241 17.57 -6.26 -5.19
N THR A 242 16.27 -6.30 -5.53
CA THR A 242 15.83 -6.60 -6.90
C THR A 242 16.17 -5.47 -7.87
N LYS A 243 16.09 -4.19 -7.46
CA LYS A 243 16.58 -3.08 -8.30
C LYS A 243 18.10 -3.12 -8.54
N ALA A 244 18.91 -3.57 -7.58
CA ALA A 244 20.34 -3.77 -7.79
C ALA A 244 20.62 -4.93 -8.76
N MET A 245 19.92 -6.06 -8.64
CA MET A 245 20.02 -7.16 -9.61
C MET A 245 19.59 -6.73 -11.02
N GLY A 246 18.49 -6.00 -11.16
CA GLY A 246 18.06 -5.45 -12.46
C GLY A 246 19.08 -4.50 -13.07
N GLU A 247 19.87 -3.78 -12.27
CA GLU A 247 21.00 -3.00 -12.77
C GLU A 247 22.16 -3.89 -13.26
N MET A 248 22.50 -4.94 -12.52
CA MET A 248 23.54 -5.91 -12.94
C MET A 248 23.18 -6.61 -14.25
N CYS A 249 21.90 -6.92 -14.46
CA CYS A 249 21.37 -7.47 -15.70
C CYS A 249 21.68 -6.55 -16.91
N LEU A 250 21.58 -5.23 -16.72
CA LEU A 250 21.88 -4.25 -17.77
C LEU A 250 23.37 -4.20 -18.10
N GLN A 251 24.27 -4.26 -17.10
CA GLN A 251 25.72 -4.28 -17.35
C GLN A 251 26.17 -5.54 -18.12
N GLN A 252 25.47 -6.67 -17.98
CA GLN A 252 25.75 -7.85 -18.82
C GLN A 252 25.35 -7.66 -20.29
N SER A 253 24.54 -6.64 -20.59
CA SER A 253 23.99 -6.36 -21.91
C SER A 253 24.81 -5.36 -22.72
N ASP A 254 25.97 -4.93 -22.21
CA ASP A 254 26.88 -3.98 -22.89
C ASP A 254 27.42 -4.50 -24.23
N GLN A 255 27.24 -5.80 -24.52
CA GLN A 255 27.58 -6.45 -25.78
C GLN A 255 26.55 -6.19 -26.91
N ASP A 256 25.37 -5.66 -26.59
CA ASP A 256 24.23 -5.57 -27.53
C ASP A 256 24.17 -4.26 -28.35
N ASN A 257 25.22 -3.42 -28.28
CA ASN A 257 25.34 -2.13 -28.99
C ASN A 257 24.20 -1.11 -28.72
N LEU A 258 23.42 -1.30 -27.65
CA LEU A 258 22.36 -0.39 -27.22
C LEU A 258 22.93 0.73 -26.34
N SER A 259 22.56 1.98 -26.61
CA SER A 259 22.85 3.11 -25.71
C SER A 259 21.87 3.09 -24.55
N ILE A 260 22.33 2.70 -23.36
CA ILE A 260 21.54 2.64 -22.13
C ILE A 260 21.93 3.77 -21.18
N VAL A 261 20.93 4.54 -20.75
CA VAL A 261 21.08 5.56 -19.71
C VAL A 261 20.31 5.16 -18.46
N ILE A 262 20.98 5.23 -17.31
CA ILE A 262 20.42 4.91 -15.99
C ILE A 262 20.24 6.19 -15.19
N ILE A 263 18.98 6.54 -14.89
CA ILE A 263 18.63 7.62 -13.97
C ILE A 263 18.35 7.02 -12.59
N ARG A 264 19.11 7.44 -11.56
CA ARG A 264 18.97 7.02 -10.16
C ARG A 264 18.47 8.20 -9.32
N PRO A 265 17.15 8.44 -9.23
CA PRO A 265 16.58 9.41 -8.32
C PRO A 265 16.69 8.97 -6.86
N THR A 266 16.66 9.95 -5.95
CA THR A 266 16.58 9.75 -4.49
C THR A 266 15.12 9.76 -4.02
N MET A 267 14.75 10.34 -2.86
CA MET A 267 13.36 10.32 -2.40
C MET A 267 12.52 11.35 -3.17
N ILE A 268 11.77 10.87 -4.16
CA ILE A 268 10.94 11.73 -5.01
C ILE A 268 9.75 12.31 -4.22
N THR A 269 9.63 13.63 -4.21
CA THR A 269 8.57 14.42 -3.57
C THR A 269 7.61 15.05 -4.61
N SER A 270 6.90 16.13 -4.31
CA SER A 270 5.97 16.78 -5.26
C SER A 270 6.71 17.50 -6.40
N THR A 271 5.98 18.01 -7.38
CA THR A 271 6.53 18.96 -8.36
C THR A 271 7.01 20.26 -7.69
N TYR A 272 8.12 20.82 -8.17
CA TYR A 272 8.69 22.10 -7.73
C TYR A 272 8.06 23.28 -8.48
N LYS A 273 8.04 23.24 -9.81
CA LYS A 273 7.46 24.27 -10.69
C LYS A 273 6.40 23.71 -11.65
N TYR A 274 6.67 22.58 -12.30
CA TYR A 274 5.92 22.16 -13.49
C TYR A 274 5.14 20.84 -13.33
N PRO A 275 3.95 20.70 -13.95
CA PRO A 275 3.19 21.75 -14.67
C PRO A 275 2.63 22.85 -13.77
N PHE A 276 2.53 22.59 -12.47
CA PHE A 276 2.26 23.55 -11.41
C PHE A 276 2.92 23.04 -10.11
N PRO A 277 3.23 23.92 -9.15
CA PRO A 277 3.97 23.52 -7.95
C PRO A 277 3.09 22.70 -6.99
N GLY A 278 3.70 21.78 -6.25
CA GLY A 278 3.04 21.01 -5.18
C GLY A 278 2.17 19.83 -5.63
N TRP A 279 2.13 19.47 -6.91
CA TRP A 279 1.38 18.28 -7.36
C TRP A 279 2.03 17.00 -6.83
N ILE A 280 1.25 16.16 -6.16
CA ILE A 280 1.66 14.83 -5.70
C ILE A 280 0.49 13.85 -5.68
N GLU A 281 0.73 12.64 -6.19
CA GLU A 281 -0.24 11.55 -6.15
C GLU A 281 0.09 10.55 -5.06
N GLY A 282 -0.78 10.48 -4.06
CA GLY A 282 -0.69 9.56 -2.93
C GLY A 282 0.16 10.10 -1.78
N VAL A 283 0.38 9.24 -0.79
CA VAL A 283 1.26 9.50 0.35
C VAL A 283 2.42 8.52 0.28
N ARG A 284 3.63 9.04 0.07
CA ARG A 284 4.90 8.31 -0.09
C ARG A 284 5.72 8.36 1.20
N THR A 285 6.96 7.84 1.14
CA THR A 285 7.85 7.60 2.29
C THR A 285 7.88 8.75 3.31
N VAL A 286 8.39 9.93 2.94
CA VAL A 286 8.52 11.08 3.84
C VAL A 286 7.15 11.69 4.18
N ASP A 287 6.27 11.76 3.19
CA ASP A 287 4.89 12.25 3.29
C ASP A 287 4.12 11.52 4.41
N SER A 288 4.33 10.21 4.56
CA SER A 288 3.66 9.40 5.59
C SER A 288 4.02 9.86 7.01
N VAL A 289 5.26 10.32 7.20
CA VAL A 289 5.76 10.91 8.46
C VAL A 289 5.17 12.30 8.66
N ILE A 290 5.18 13.14 7.62
CA ILE A 290 4.63 14.50 7.63
C ILE A 290 3.11 14.47 7.95
N VAL A 291 2.34 13.63 7.27
CA VAL A 291 0.90 13.45 7.47
C VAL A 291 0.61 12.78 8.82
N GLY A 292 1.44 11.82 9.25
CA GLY A 292 1.36 11.23 10.58
C GLY A 292 1.61 12.24 11.70
N TYR A 293 2.54 13.17 11.47
CA TYR A 293 2.88 14.26 12.36
C TYR A 293 1.74 15.29 12.44
N GLY A 294 1.26 15.80 11.29
CA GLY A 294 0.13 16.73 11.23
C GLY A 294 -1.18 16.16 11.80
N LYS A 295 -1.34 14.83 11.82
CA LYS A 295 -2.45 14.13 12.50
C LYS A 295 -2.22 13.88 13.99
N GLY A 296 -1.16 14.43 14.58
CA GLY A 296 -0.82 14.28 16.00
C GLY A 296 -0.41 12.86 16.41
N LYS A 297 -0.12 11.96 15.46
CA LYS A 297 0.16 10.53 15.73
C LYS A 297 1.64 10.22 15.92
N VAL A 298 2.53 11.09 15.44
CA VAL A 298 3.99 10.93 15.57
C VAL A 298 4.50 11.85 16.68
N THR A 299 4.72 11.30 17.87
CA THR A 299 5.27 12.03 19.04
C THR A 299 6.76 11.75 19.26
N SER A 300 7.28 10.67 18.68
CA SER A 300 8.70 10.28 18.72
C SER A 300 9.10 9.65 17.39
N PHE A 301 10.36 9.86 16.97
CA PHE A 301 10.84 9.43 15.66
C PHE A 301 12.27 8.86 15.76
N LEU A 302 12.55 7.74 15.08
CA LEU A 302 13.90 7.19 14.96
C LEU A 302 14.67 8.00 13.90
N GLY A 303 15.79 8.60 14.29
CA GLY A 303 16.64 9.39 13.38
C GLY A 303 17.52 10.38 14.14
N SER A 304 18.66 10.75 13.55
CA SER A 304 19.46 11.88 14.04
C SER A 304 18.87 13.19 13.52
N PRO A 305 18.74 14.26 14.33
CA PRO A 305 18.38 15.58 13.82
C PRO A 305 19.28 16.07 12.67
N SER A 306 20.57 15.68 12.68
CA SER A 306 21.56 16.01 11.65
C SER A 306 21.49 15.14 10.38
N LEU A 307 20.59 14.15 10.33
CA LEU A 307 20.41 13.27 9.17
C LEU A 307 20.08 14.10 7.92
N ILE A 308 20.79 13.88 6.83
CA ILE A 308 20.43 14.43 5.52
C ILE A 308 19.31 13.56 4.93
N LEU A 309 18.19 14.18 4.63
CA LEU A 309 17.11 13.59 3.84
C LEU A 309 17.33 13.96 2.39
N ASP A 310 17.78 13.02 1.58
CA ASP A 310 17.94 13.27 0.15
C ASP A 310 16.58 13.23 -0.55
N LEU A 311 15.95 14.41 -0.61
CA LEU A 311 14.69 14.67 -1.29
C LEU A 311 14.95 15.27 -2.68
N ILE A 312 14.11 14.94 -3.66
CA ILE A 312 14.17 15.53 -4.99
C ILE A 312 12.76 15.79 -5.55
N PRO A 313 12.46 16.96 -6.12
CA PRO A 313 11.18 17.21 -6.78
C PRO A 313 10.98 16.34 -8.02
N ALA A 314 9.74 15.89 -8.25
CA ALA A 314 9.43 14.93 -9.31
C ALA A 314 9.64 15.48 -10.73
N ASP A 315 9.38 16.76 -10.96
CA ASP A 315 9.62 17.45 -12.23
C ASP A 315 11.11 17.62 -12.51
N MET A 316 11.97 17.81 -11.50
CA MET A 316 13.43 17.77 -11.69
C MET A 316 13.92 16.39 -12.15
N VAL A 317 13.34 15.30 -11.64
CA VAL A 317 13.68 13.93 -12.11
C VAL A 317 13.24 13.72 -13.56
N VAL A 318 12.05 14.18 -13.94
CA VAL A 318 11.59 14.16 -15.35
C VAL A 318 12.48 15.00 -16.25
N ASN A 319 12.91 16.18 -15.78
CA ASN A 319 13.84 17.04 -16.51
C ASN A 319 15.18 16.33 -16.74
N ALA A 320 15.76 15.69 -15.72
CA ALA A 320 16.99 14.90 -15.87
C ALA A 320 16.84 13.75 -16.89
N ILE A 321 15.71 13.03 -16.88
CA ILE A 321 15.38 12.00 -17.88
C ILE A 321 15.40 12.60 -19.30
N ILE A 322 14.66 13.69 -19.53
CA ILE A 322 14.57 14.31 -20.86
C ILE A 322 15.93 14.85 -21.33
N VAL A 323 16.66 15.58 -20.49
CA VAL A 323 17.97 16.14 -20.84
C VAL A 323 18.96 15.02 -21.20
N ALA A 324 18.93 13.88 -20.50
CA ALA A 324 19.75 12.72 -20.86
C ALA A 324 19.30 12.03 -22.16
N ILE A 325 17.98 11.94 -22.40
CA ILE A 325 17.42 11.46 -23.68
C ILE A 325 17.83 12.34 -24.86
N VAL A 326 18.06 13.65 -24.70
CA VAL A 326 18.57 14.47 -25.81
C VAL A 326 20.10 14.42 -25.89
N ALA A 327 20.81 14.65 -24.78
CA ALA A 327 22.27 14.78 -24.78
C ALA A 327 23.02 13.55 -25.34
N HIS A 328 22.57 12.33 -24.99
CA HIS A 328 23.20 11.10 -25.50
C HIS A 328 22.86 10.78 -26.98
N ALA A 329 22.02 11.58 -27.65
CA ALA A 329 21.50 11.28 -29.00
C ALA A 329 22.23 12.12 -30.04
N GLN A 330 22.51 13.38 -29.66
CA GLN A 330 23.39 14.28 -30.39
C GLN A 330 24.87 13.85 -30.28
N SER A 331 25.23 13.04 -29.28
CA SER A 331 26.58 12.50 -29.12
C SER A 331 26.84 11.31 -30.04
N ASN A 332 27.11 11.59 -31.32
CA ASN A 332 27.50 10.62 -32.37
C ASN A 332 28.90 9.96 -32.15
N GLN A 333 29.33 9.72 -30.90
CA GLN A 333 30.70 9.29 -30.58
C GLN A 333 30.77 8.06 -29.66
N THR A 334 31.06 6.92 -30.29
CA THR A 334 32.10 5.93 -29.93
C THR A 334 32.17 5.34 -28.51
N SER A 335 31.24 5.64 -27.61
CA SER A 335 31.12 5.02 -26.27
C SER A 335 30.07 3.91 -26.25
N ALA A 336 30.00 3.12 -27.32
CA ALA A 336 29.18 1.91 -27.36
C ALA A 336 29.70 0.94 -26.29
N GLY A 337 28.84 0.54 -25.34
CA GLY A 337 29.18 -0.36 -24.24
C GLY A 337 29.58 0.28 -22.91
N THR A 338 29.28 1.57 -22.65
CA THR A 338 29.38 2.15 -21.29
C THR A 338 28.07 2.77 -20.79
N ASN A 339 27.37 2.04 -19.92
CA ASN A 339 26.17 2.51 -19.24
C ASN A 339 26.42 3.78 -18.43
N THR A 340 25.80 4.89 -18.81
CA THR A 340 25.96 6.15 -18.08
C THR A 340 24.92 6.26 -16.95
N ILE A 341 25.41 6.44 -15.72
CA ILE A 341 24.60 6.57 -14.52
C ILE A 341 24.58 8.02 -14.04
N TYR A 342 23.38 8.48 -13.70
CA TYR A 342 23.10 9.81 -13.17
C TYR A 342 22.39 9.71 -11.81
N HIS A 343 23.02 10.17 -10.73
CA HIS A 343 22.31 10.38 -9.46
C HIS A 343 21.53 11.69 -9.54
N VAL A 344 20.23 11.64 -9.27
CA VAL A 344 19.35 12.83 -9.25
C VAL A 344 18.82 12.99 -7.82
N GLY A 345 19.58 13.73 -7.02
CA GLY A 345 19.35 13.95 -5.60
C GLY A 345 19.96 15.27 -5.13
N SER A 346 19.65 15.66 -3.91
CA SER A 346 20.04 16.95 -3.31
C SER A 346 21.17 16.86 -2.29
N SER A 347 21.50 15.67 -1.76
CA SER A 347 22.36 15.55 -0.56
C SER A 347 23.76 16.15 -0.67
N LEU A 348 24.36 16.18 -1.87
CA LEU A 348 25.68 16.79 -2.05
C LEU A 348 25.63 18.32 -2.25
N ARG A 349 24.62 18.82 -2.99
CA ARG A 349 24.60 20.23 -3.45
C ARG A 349 23.71 21.15 -2.62
N ASN A 350 22.59 20.65 -2.09
CA ASN A 350 21.63 21.41 -1.31
C ASN A 350 20.93 20.51 -0.25
N PRO A 351 21.66 20.03 0.76
CA PRO A 351 21.16 19.04 1.71
C PRO A 351 20.01 19.57 2.60
N MET A 352 18.88 18.87 2.59
CA MET A 352 17.80 19.03 3.57
C MET A 352 18.11 18.20 4.83
N HIS A 353 18.19 18.83 6.00
CA HIS A 353 18.33 18.10 7.27
C HIS A 353 16.97 17.76 7.91
N LEU A 354 16.91 16.61 8.60
CA LEU A 354 15.69 16.16 9.29
C LEU A 354 15.16 17.16 10.33
N ASP A 355 16.03 17.92 11.00
CA ASP A 355 15.61 18.94 11.96
C ASP A 355 15.07 20.21 11.29
N GLN A 356 15.61 20.62 10.14
CA GLN A 356 15.09 21.68 9.30
C GLN A 356 13.67 21.32 8.83
N LEU A 357 13.51 20.16 8.17
CA LEU A 357 12.20 19.64 7.76
C LEU A 357 11.20 19.65 8.91
N HIS A 358 11.60 19.19 10.11
CA HIS A 358 10.72 19.19 11.27
C HIS A 358 10.34 20.60 11.71
N LYS A 359 11.28 21.56 11.78
CA LYS A 359 11.00 22.96 12.15
C LYS A 359 10.00 23.60 11.17
N MET A 360 10.26 23.49 9.87
CA MET A 360 9.44 24.08 8.82
C MET A 360 8.05 23.44 8.77
N SER A 361 7.97 22.11 8.85
CA SER A 361 6.70 21.38 8.94
C SER A 361 5.91 21.77 10.21
N THR A 362 6.59 21.98 11.34
CA THR A 362 5.93 22.36 12.60
C THR A 362 5.36 23.77 12.52
N ARG A 363 6.12 24.74 12.00
CA ARG A 363 5.65 26.12 11.76
C ARG A 363 4.38 26.12 10.91
N HIS A 364 4.48 25.52 9.72
CA HIS A 364 3.37 25.45 8.79
C HIS A 364 2.14 24.71 9.35
N LEU A 365 2.31 23.59 10.08
CA LEU A 365 1.19 22.82 10.65
C LEU A 365 0.59 23.45 11.94
N ILE A 366 1.25 24.43 12.55
CA ILE A 366 0.65 25.25 13.62
C ILE A 366 -0.23 26.35 13.01
N GLU A 367 0.25 27.01 11.95
CA GLU A 367 -0.48 28.06 11.22
C GLU A 367 -1.63 27.49 10.39
N ASN A 368 -1.42 26.33 9.75
CA ASN A 368 -2.34 25.66 8.84
C ASN A 368 -2.67 24.23 9.31
N PRO A 369 -3.28 24.06 10.51
CA PRO A 369 -3.49 22.75 11.10
C PRO A 369 -4.37 21.84 10.24
N LEU A 370 -4.07 20.54 10.28
CA LEU A 370 -4.98 19.53 9.74
C LEU A 370 -6.22 19.44 10.62
N MET A 371 -7.39 19.32 10.00
CA MET A 371 -8.64 19.15 10.73
C MET A 371 -8.87 17.69 11.09
N ASN A 372 -9.42 17.45 12.29
CA ASN A 372 -9.93 16.14 12.66
C ASN A 372 -11.31 15.87 12.03
N LYS A 373 -11.88 14.68 12.26
CA LYS A 373 -13.20 14.29 11.73
C LYS A 373 -14.35 15.22 12.16
N ASN A 374 -14.16 15.99 13.22
CA ASN A 374 -15.17 16.87 13.82
C ASN A 374 -14.90 18.35 13.45
N GLY A 375 -14.08 18.61 12.41
CA GLY A 375 -13.72 19.95 11.96
C GLY A 375 -12.80 20.75 12.89
N LYS A 376 -12.32 20.17 14.00
CA LYS A 376 -11.44 20.87 14.95
C LYS A 376 -9.97 20.75 14.53
N PRO A 377 -9.16 21.82 14.68
CA PRO A 377 -7.74 21.79 14.33
C PRO A 377 -6.97 20.83 15.25
N ILE A 378 -6.13 19.99 14.64
CA ILE A 378 -5.23 19.08 15.36
C ILE A 378 -3.99 19.86 15.81
N ARG A 379 -3.71 19.85 17.12
CA ARG A 379 -2.48 20.41 17.66
C ARG A 379 -1.33 19.43 17.47
N VAL A 380 -0.27 19.88 16.79
CA VAL A 380 1.00 19.15 16.71
C VAL A 380 1.87 19.45 17.94
N ALA A 381 2.65 18.47 18.38
CA ALA A 381 3.57 18.59 19.52
C ALA A 381 5.01 18.36 19.06
N LYS A 382 6.02 18.88 19.77
CA LYS A 382 7.44 18.70 19.38
C LYS A 382 7.84 17.22 19.36
N ILE A 383 8.47 16.75 18.27
CA ILE A 383 8.88 15.34 18.14
C ILE A 383 10.09 15.05 19.04
N LYS A 384 10.05 13.93 19.76
CA LYS A 384 11.24 13.37 20.43
C LYS A 384 12.07 12.53 19.44
N PHE A 385 13.19 13.07 18.97
CA PHE A 385 14.14 12.32 18.14
C PHE A 385 14.94 11.30 18.96
N LEU A 386 14.92 10.06 18.49
CA LEU A 386 15.60 8.90 19.06
C LEU A 386 16.78 8.57 18.16
N LYS A 387 17.97 9.08 18.51
CA LYS A 387 19.16 9.10 17.62
C LYS A 387 19.68 7.73 17.17
N ASN A 388 19.31 6.63 17.83
CA ASN A 388 19.77 5.29 17.49
C ASN A 388 18.75 4.21 17.90
N THR A 389 18.96 2.99 17.40
CA THR A 389 18.04 1.86 17.62
C THR A 389 17.95 1.44 19.09
N ALA A 390 19.03 1.55 19.87
CA ALA A 390 19.04 1.20 21.30
C ALA A 390 18.11 2.14 22.11
N ARG A 391 18.24 3.46 21.94
CA ARG A 391 17.35 4.46 22.56
C ARG A 391 15.90 4.30 22.11
N PHE A 392 15.67 3.92 20.84
CA PHE A 392 14.34 3.61 20.35
C PHE A 392 13.74 2.36 21.00
N ARG A 393 14.50 1.25 21.08
CA ARG A 393 14.09 0.01 21.76
C ARG A 393 13.76 0.27 23.23
N MET A 394 14.63 0.97 23.96
CA MET A 394 14.39 1.35 25.36
C MET A 394 13.12 2.19 25.53
N TYR A 395 12.93 3.21 24.68
CA TYR A 395 11.75 4.06 24.72
C TYR A 395 10.46 3.28 24.43
N MET A 396 10.45 2.43 23.40
CA MET A 396 9.30 1.57 23.08
C MET A 396 9.07 0.50 24.15
N GLY A 397 10.14 -0.03 24.76
CA GLY A 397 10.11 -0.90 25.93
C GLY A 397 9.26 -0.30 27.05
N LEU A 398 9.65 0.90 27.51
CA LEU A 398 8.97 1.60 28.61
C LEU A 398 7.58 2.14 28.24
N ARG A 399 7.40 2.71 27.04
CA ARG A 399 6.17 3.43 26.67
C ARG A 399 5.10 2.59 25.98
N ALA A 400 5.43 1.41 25.46
CA ALA A 400 4.49 0.59 24.71
C ALA A 400 4.51 -0.89 25.12
N ILE A 401 5.69 -1.51 25.23
CA ILE A 401 5.81 -2.96 25.49
C ILE A 401 5.51 -3.28 26.95
N LEU A 402 6.00 -2.51 27.91
CA LEU A 402 5.71 -2.70 29.33
C LEU A 402 4.21 -2.52 29.65
N PRO A 403 3.52 -1.44 29.21
CA PRO A 403 2.06 -1.35 29.30
C PRO A 403 1.33 -2.51 28.61
N LEU A 404 1.86 -3.03 27.49
CA LEU A 404 1.26 -4.20 26.83
C LEU A 404 1.45 -5.50 27.64
N LYS A 405 2.60 -5.70 28.28
CA LYS A 405 2.85 -6.84 29.20
C LYS A 405 1.94 -6.75 30.44
N ILE A 406 1.78 -5.56 31.02
CA ILE A 406 0.82 -5.33 32.13
C ILE A 406 -0.60 -5.63 31.66
N LEU A 407 -1.02 -5.11 30.50
CA LEU A 407 -2.33 -5.39 29.92
C LEU A 407 -2.53 -6.88 29.60
N GLN A 408 -1.47 -7.62 29.24
CA GLN A 408 -1.52 -9.07 29.06
C GLN A 408 -1.81 -9.80 30.38
N LEU A 409 -1.13 -9.41 31.46
CA LEU A 409 -1.31 -9.98 32.80
C LEU A 409 -2.72 -9.70 33.34
N VAL A 410 -3.19 -8.45 33.27
CA VAL A 410 -4.56 -8.09 33.72
C VAL A 410 -5.61 -8.79 32.84
N ASN A 411 -5.38 -8.88 31.53
CA ASN A 411 -6.27 -9.62 30.63
C ASN A 411 -6.35 -11.12 30.99
N LEU A 412 -5.22 -11.76 31.32
CA LEU A 412 -5.18 -13.15 31.79
C LEU A 412 -5.89 -13.31 33.15
N ALA A 413 -5.63 -12.42 34.10
CA ALA A 413 -6.30 -12.41 35.41
C ALA A 413 -7.83 -12.18 35.30
N SER A 414 -8.27 -11.41 34.31
CA SER A 414 -9.69 -11.22 33.97
C SER A 414 -10.32 -12.36 33.16
N CYS A 415 -9.66 -13.52 33.08
CA CYS A 415 -10.08 -14.68 32.27
C CYS A 415 -10.42 -14.33 30.80
N HIS A 416 -9.70 -13.36 30.23
CA HIS A 416 -9.91 -12.80 28.90
C HIS A 416 -11.27 -12.12 28.65
N TYR A 417 -12.08 -11.88 29.68
CA TYR A 417 -13.48 -11.47 29.54
C TYR A 417 -13.66 -10.04 29.01
N PHE A 418 -12.85 -9.07 29.48
CA PHE A 418 -13.02 -7.64 29.16
C PHE A 418 -11.90 -7.03 28.31
N LEU A 419 -10.67 -7.52 28.41
CA LEU A 419 -9.48 -6.82 27.88
C LEU A 419 -8.85 -7.48 26.65
N GLN A 420 -9.38 -8.62 26.19
CA GLN A 420 -8.78 -9.40 25.10
C GLN A 420 -8.71 -8.63 23.78
N ASP A 421 -9.76 -7.86 23.48
CA ASP A 421 -9.82 -6.97 22.33
C ASP A 421 -8.81 -5.81 22.43
N ALA A 422 -8.70 -5.20 23.61
CA ALA A 422 -7.76 -4.10 23.85
C ALA A 422 -6.30 -4.59 23.75
N TYR A 423 -5.98 -5.72 24.39
CA TYR A 423 -4.67 -6.38 24.31
C TYR A 423 -4.32 -6.73 22.87
N THR A 424 -5.19 -7.47 22.17
CA THR A 424 -4.95 -7.91 20.79
C THR A 424 -4.78 -6.72 19.85
N ARG A 425 -5.62 -5.69 19.98
CA ARG A 425 -5.55 -4.45 19.19
C ARG A 425 -4.25 -3.69 19.42
N ASN A 426 -3.80 -3.56 20.67
CA ASN A 426 -2.54 -2.88 21.00
C ASN A 426 -1.31 -3.70 20.61
N LYS A 427 -1.32 -5.02 20.80
CA LYS A 427 -0.27 -5.94 20.33
C LYS A 427 -0.08 -5.85 18.82
N ARG A 428 -1.17 -5.90 18.03
CA ARG A 428 -1.12 -5.72 16.57
C ARG A 428 -0.52 -4.35 16.21
N LYS A 429 -1.03 -3.24 16.78
CA LYS A 429 -0.49 -1.88 16.54
C LYS A 429 1.01 -1.77 16.81
N ILE A 430 1.47 -2.26 17.97
CA ILE A 430 2.89 -2.19 18.36
C ILE A 430 3.74 -3.03 17.41
N HIS A 431 3.32 -4.25 17.09
CA HIS A 431 4.02 -5.10 16.12
C HIS A 431 4.13 -4.44 14.74
N THR A 432 3.04 -3.84 14.23
CA THR A 432 3.04 -3.09 12.97
C THR A 432 4.00 -1.89 12.99
N VAL A 433 4.00 -1.08 14.05
CA VAL A 433 4.93 0.06 14.19
C VAL A 433 6.38 -0.41 14.25
N MET A 434 6.66 -1.48 15.01
CA MET A 434 8.00 -2.06 15.09
C MET A 434 8.47 -2.60 13.74
N ARG A 435 7.63 -3.33 12.99
CA ARG A 435 7.95 -3.81 11.64
C ARG A 435 8.24 -2.66 10.69
N LEU A 436 7.42 -1.61 10.70
CA LEU A 436 7.62 -0.42 9.84
C LEU A 436 8.93 0.29 10.18
N VAL A 437 9.22 0.55 11.46
CA VAL A 437 10.46 1.21 11.88
C VAL A 437 11.67 0.35 11.55
N MET A 438 11.62 -0.97 11.68
CA MET A 438 12.73 -1.84 11.28
C MET A 438 12.95 -1.90 9.76
N LEU A 439 11.88 -1.85 8.97
CA LEU A 439 11.94 -1.82 7.51
C LEU A 439 12.55 -0.51 6.98
N TYR A 440 12.24 0.61 7.64
CA TYR A 440 12.77 1.94 7.26
C TYR A 440 14.05 2.34 7.99
N LYS A 441 14.45 1.68 9.09
CA LYS A 441 15.67 1.95 9.87
C LYS A 441 16.92 2.22 8.99
N PRO A 442 17.21 1.41 7.94
CA PRO A 442 18.37 1.62 7.07
C PRO A 442 18.42 3.02 6.45
N TYR A 443 17.27 3.58 6.08
CA TYR A 443 17.12 4.92 5.52
C TYR A 443 17.08 6.02 6.60
N LEU A 444 16.44 5.73 7.74
CA LEU A 444 16.32 6.65 8.89
C LEU A 444 17.67 6.90 9.62
N LEU A 445 18.68 6.08 9.33
CA LEU A 445 20.04 6.18 9.90
C LEU A 445 21.11 6.24 8.81
N PHE A 446 20.72 6.42 7.54
CA PHE A 446 21.63 6.44 6.40
C PHE A 446 22.59 7.64 6.48
N LYS A 447 23.90 7.39 6.36
CA LYS A 447 24.94 8.45 6.36
C LYS A 447 25.67 8.58 5.02
N GLY A 448 25.06 8.06 3.94
CA GLY A 448 25.57 8.28 2.59
C GLY A 448 25.14 9.65 2.05
N VAL A 449 26.00 10.22 1.21
CA VAL A 449 25.73 11.41 0.38
C VAL A 449 25.97 10.99 -1.07
N PHE A 450 25.02 11.25 -1.96
CA PHE A 450 25.14 10.82 -3.36
C PHE A 450 25.96 11.83 -4.17
N ASP A 451 27.07 11.37 -4.76
CA ASP A 451 27.84 12.12 -5.75
C ASP A 451 26.98 12.33 -6.99
N ASP A 452 26.99 13.53 -7.58
CA ASP A 452 26.20 13.89 -8.76
C ASP A 452 27.06 14.47 -9.90
N LYS A 453 28.36 14.14 -9.92
CA LYS A 453 29.35 14.63 -10.88
C LYS A 453 28.99 14.41 -12.36
N ASN A 454 28.39 13.28 -12.71
CA ASN A 454 27.88 13.02 -14.06
C ASN A 454 26.64 13.88 -14.32
N SER A 455 25.72 13.99 -13.36
CA SER A 455 24.54 14.87 -13.46
C SER A 455 24.92 16.34 -13.62
N GLU A 456 25.97 16.82 -12.95
CA GLU A 456 26.51 18.17 -13.16
C GLU A 456 27.11 18.32 -14.55
N ARG A 457 27.90 17.35 -15.03
CA ARG A 457 28.41 17.36 -16.42
C ARG A 457 27.29 17.40 -17.45
N LEU A 458 26.16 16.73 -17.18
CA LEU A 458 24.97 16.78 -18.04
C LEU A 458 24.30 18.15 -18.00
N ARG A 459 24.15 18.77 -16.81
CA ARG A 459 23.63 20.14 -16.67
C ARG A 459 24.50 21.17 -17.37
N THR A 460 25.83 21.11 -17.22
CA THR A 460 26.75 22.04 -17.88
C THR A 460 26.68 21.90 -19.40
N LYS A 461 26.78 20.68 -19.94
CA LYS A 461 26.61 20.44 -21.38
C LYS A 461 25.28 20.96 -21.91
N ALA A 462 24.18 20.84 -21.16
CA ALA A 462 22.90 21.40 -21.56
C ALA A 462 22.93 22.94 -21.58
N LYS A 463 23.52 23.60 -20.58
CA LYS A 463 23.70 25.06 -20.53
C LYS A 463 24.53 25.59 -21.71
N ASP A 464 25.51 24.83 -22.17
CA ASP A 464 26.39 25.23 -23.28
C ASP A 464 25.70 25.10 -24.67
N ILE A 465 24.63 24.30 -24.78
CA ILE A 465 23.94 23.98 -26.04
C ILE A 465 22.60 24.72 -26.18
N TYR A 466 21.88 24.98 -25.09
CA TYR A 466 20.50 25.48 -25.11
C TYR A 466 20.35 26.89 -24.52
N ASN A 467 19.38 27.65 -25.03
CA ASN A 467 19.10 29.00 -24.55
C ASN A 467 18.52 29.03 -23.11
N MET A 468 18.52 30.20 -22.48
CA MET A 468 18.10 30.34 -21.07
C MET A 468 16.65 29.92 -20.80
N GLU A 469 15.73 30.14 -21.74
CA GLU A 469 14.30 29.81 -21.59
C GLU A 469 14.07 28.29 -21.56
N ILE A 470 14.71 27.57 -22.49
CA ILE A 470 14.75 26.09 -22.49
C ILE A 470 15.42 25.61 -21.20
N MET A 471 16.55 26.22 -20.80
CA MET A 471 17.26 25.82 -19.60
C MET A 471 16.47 26.02 -18.31
N GLU A 472 15.60 27.03 -18.21
CA GLU A 472 14.68 27.14 -17.07
C GLU A 472 13.58 26.06 -17.14
N ALA A 473 12.97 25.84 -18.31
CA ALA A 473 11.93 24.84 -18.50
C ALA A 473 12.39 23.41 -18.19
N PHE A 474 13.67 23.09 -18.41
CA PHE A 474 14.27 21.77 -18.18
C PHE A 474 15.33 21.76 -17.05
N ASN A 475 15.32 22.75 -16.15
CA ASN A 475 16.25 22.79 -15.02
C ASN A 475 16.02 21.61 -14.05
N PHE A 476 17.10 20.91 -13.68
CA PHE A 476 17.10 19.87 -12.64
C PHE A 476 18.21 20.06 -11.60
N ASP A 477 18.69 21.30 -11.45
CA ASP A 477 19.67 21.65 -10.43
C ASP A 477 18.99 21.82 -9.05
N PRO A 478 19.26 20.93 -8.06
CA PRO A 478 18.68 21.06 -6.72
C PRO A 478 19.18 22.29 -5.96
N ALA A 479 20.27 22.95 -6.40
CA ALA A 479 20.80 24.15 -5.76
C ALA A 479 19.85 25.37 -5.86
N CYS A 480 18.86 25.35 -6.76
CA CYS A 480 17.86 26.42 -6.88
C CYS A 480 16.61 26.22 -6.01
N ILE A 481 16.55 25.14 -5.20
CA ILE A 481 15.40 24.87 -4.33
C ILE A 481 15.49 25.75 -3.07
N ASP A 482 14.57 26.70 -2.93
CA ASP A 482 14.25 27.23 -1.60
C ASP A 482 13.46 26.16 -0.84
N TRP A 483 14.10 25.58 0.18
CA TRP A 483 13.52 24.50 0.94
C TRP A 483 12.32 24.93 1.80
N GLU A 484 12.22 26.20 2.22
CA GLU A 484 11.09 26.65 3.05
C GLU A 484 9.83 26.84 2.19
N GLU A 485 9.94 27.58 1.09
CA GLU A 485 8.86 27.75 0.12
C GLU A 485 8.41 26.41 -0.47
N TYR A 486 9.37 25.56 -0.86
CA TYR A 486 9.06 24.25 -1.42
C TYR A 486 8.34 23.34 -0.42
N MET A 487 8.82 23.25 0.83
CA MET A 487 8.19 22.36 1.82
C MET A 487 6.79 22.83 2.23
N ILE A 488 6.55 24.15 2.33
CA ILE A 488 5.20 24.71 2.54
C ILE A 488 4.26 24.29 1.41
N THR A 489 4.73 24.40 0.17
CA THR A 489 3.99 24.03 -1.04
C THR A 489 3.73 22.53 -1.10
N HIS A 490 4.72 21.70 -0.79
CA HIS A 490 4.61 20.25 -0.73
C HIS A 490 3.59 19.78 0.33
N ILE A 491 3.64 20.34 1.54
CA ILE A 491 2.69 19.99 2.62
C ILE A 491 1.25 20.41 2.24
N SER A 492 1.10 21.56 1.58
CA SER A 492 -0.19 22.02 1.04
C SER A 492 -0.70 21.09 -0.06
N GLY A 493 0.18 20.63 -0.96
CA GLY A 493 -0.11 19.62 -1.98
C GLY A 493 -0.58 18.28 -1.38
N LEU A 494 0.09 17.80 -0.33
CA LEU A 494 -0.33 16.61 0.43
C LEU A 494 -1.71 16.79 1.06
N LYS A 495 -2.00 17.96 1.64
CA LYS A 495 -3.33 18.28 2.18
C LYS A 495 -4.40 18.22 1.08
N ASN A 496 -4.13 18.80 -0.09
CA ASN A 496 -5.04 18.75 -1.23
C ASN A 496 -5.25 17.32 -1.76
N SER A 497 -4.18 16.54 -1.92
CA SER A 497 -4.23 15.13 -2.36
C SER A 497 -5.07 14.27 -1.39
N LEU A 498 -4.93 14.49 -0.07
CA LEU A 498 -5.77 13.87 0.96
C LEU A 498 -7.22 14.37 0.95
N SER A 499 -7.43 15.66 0.71
CA SER A 499 -8.77 16.27 0.65
C SER A 499 -9.54 15.85 -0.59
N VAL A 500 -8.91 15.72 -1.75
CA VAL A 500 -9.55 15.21 -2.99
C VAL A 500 -10.06 13.79 -2.80
N SER A 501 -9.37 12.94 -2.02
CA SER A 501 -9.87 11.62 -1.63
C SER A 501 -11.15 11.63 -0.78
N LEU A 502 -11.47 12.75 -0.12
CA LEU A 502 -12.71 12.94 0.66
C LEU A 502 -13.74 13.77 -0.11
N ILE A 503 -13.28 14.70 -0.94
CA ILE A 503 -14.10 15.59 -1.76
C ILE A 503 -14.66 14.85 -2.97
N LEU A 504 -13.98 13.85 -3.54
CA LEU A 504 -14.58 12.94 -4.52
C LEU A 504 -15.78 12.19 -3.91
N SER A 505 -15.67 11.72 -2.66
CA SER A 505 -16.80 11.14 -1.91
C SER A 505 -17.93 12.15 -1.62
N SER A 506 -17.66 13.46 -1.68
CA SER A 506 -18.59 14.52 -1.29
C SER A 506 -19.27 15.23 -2.50
N LEU A 507 -18.52 15.52 -3.56
CA LEU A 507 -19.01 16.13 -4.79
C LEU A 507 -19.85 15.17 -5.63
N ILE A 508 -19.65 13.86 -5.48
CA ILE A 508 -20.53 12.84 -6.06
C ILE A 508 -21.92 12.92 -5.42
N ILE A 509 -22.01 13.10 -4.11
CA ILE A 509 -23.28 13.32 -3.39
C ILE A 509 -23.95 14.62 -3.89
N SER A 510 -23.17 15.67 -4.15
CA SER A 510 -23.69 16.96 -4.66
C SER A 510 -24.03 16.97 -6.17
N ARG A 511 -23.56 15.99 -6.96
CA ARG A 511 -24.00 15.82 -8.37
C ARG A 511 -25.25 14.95 -8.50
N LEU A 512 -25.50 14.05 -7.54
CA LEU A 512 -26.73 13.27 -7.45
C LEU A 512 -27.98 14.12 -7.11
N THR A 513 -27.80 15.37 -6.66
CA THR A 513 -28.90 16.30 -6.34
C THR A 513 -29.25 17.29 -7.46
N VAL A 514 -28.55 17.29 -8.60
CA VAL A 514 -28.75 18.30 -9.67
C VAL A 514 -29.14 17.69 -11.04
N SER A 515 -29.13 16.37 -11.20
CA SER A 515 -29.53 15.71 -12.47
C SER A 515 -30.98 15.22 -12.51
N GLN A 516 -31.88 15.79 -11.68
CA GLN A 516 -33.33 15.63 -11.87
C GLN A 516 -34.00 16.99 -12.03
N VAL A 517 -34.25 17.34 -13.30
CA VAL A 517 -35.29 18.29 -13.69
C VAL A 517 -36.10 17.64 -14.81
N SER A 518 -37.40 17.52 -14.61
CA SER A 518 -38.35 17.64 -15.72
C SER A 518 -39.73 18.11 -15.22
N PRO A 519 -40.51 18.81 -16.07
CA PRO A 519 -41.54 19.72 -15.62
C PRO A 519 -42.97 19.18 -15.79
N ALA A 520 -43.90 19.67 -14.96
CA ALA A 520 -45.33 19.65 -15.29
C ALA A 520 -46.09 20.79 -14.59
N GLY A 521 -46.56 21.74 -15.39
CA GLY A 521 -47.83 22.46 -15.15
C GLY A 521 -47.90 23.52 -14.05
N LEU A 522 -47.65 24.78 -14.42
CA LEU A 522 -48.54 25.89 -14.06
C LEU A 522 -48.41 27.03 -15.07
N THR A 523 -49.55 27.63 -15.42
CA THR A 523 -49.74 28.54 -16.57
C THR A 523 -49.56 30.01 -16.20
N CYS A 524 -49.09 30.79 -17.18
CA CYS A 524 -49.28 32.23 -17.36
C CYS A 524 -49.00 33.19 -16.17
N LEU A 525 -47.92 33.99 -16.29
CA LEU A 525 -48.02 35.45 -16.49
C LEU A 525 -46.64 36.05 -16.86
N SER A 526 -46.65 37.29 -17.38
CA SER A 526 -45.56 37.94 -18.14
C SER A 526 -44.41 38.52 -17.28
N PRO A 527 -43.22 38.80 -17.87
CA PRO A 527 -42.01 39.14 -17.11
C PRO A 527 -41.78 40.65 -16.94
N GLN A 528 -41.24 41.04 -15.79
CA GLN A 528 -40.49 42.29 -15.60
C GLN A 528 -39.29 42.06 -14.65
N SER A 529 -38.16 42.70 -14.98
CA SER A 529 -37.11 43.29 -14.11
C SER A 529 -36.97 42.83 -12.63
N SER A 530 -35.79 42.67 -12.02
CA SER A 530 -34.38 42.94 -12.38
C SER A 530 -33.51 42.83 -11.10
N VAL A 531 -32.19 42.98 -11.22
CA VAL A 531 -31.28 43.55 -10.17
C VAL A 531 -30.91 42.69 -8.94
N LEU A 532 -29.59 42.47 -8.84
CA LEU A 532 -28.73 42.39 -7.63
C LEU A 532 -29.34 42.76 -6.26
N THR A 533 -29.00 42.02 -5.21
CA THR A 533 -27.96 42.40 -4.20
C THR A 533 -27.94 41.42 -3.02
N ALA A 534 -26.80 41.35 -2.33
CA ALA A 534 -26.74 40.85 -0.95
C ALA A 534 -26.89 42.02 0.04
N SER A 535 -27.46 41.79 1.23
CA SER A 535 -27.21 42.62 2.42
C SER A 535 -27.66 41.96 3.72
N VAL A 536 -26.91 42.25 4.78
CA VAL A 536 -27.20 41.99 6.19
C VAL A 536 -28.25 42.97 6.70
N LEU A 537 -29.10 42.59 7.67
CA LEU A 537 -29.63 43.54 8.67
C LEU A 537 -30.12 42.84 9.96
N THR A 538 -30.24 43.63 11.03
CA THR A 538 -30.28 43.24 12.45
C THR A 538 -31.53 43.73 13.20
N GLY A 539 -31.84 43.08 14.32
CA GLY A 539 -32.75 43.60 15.38
C GLY A 539 -34.24 43.29 15.18
N HIS A 540 -35.10 43.35 16.21
CA HIS A 540 -34.90 43.54 17.66
C HIS A 540 -36.24 43.24 18.38
N ARG A 541 -36.22 42.68 19.61
CA ARG A 541 -36.97 43.19 20.79
C ARG A 541 -36.73 42.36 22.07
N LEU A 542 -36.51 43.08 23.18
CA LEU A 542 -36.59 42.65 24.58
C LEU A 542 -38.02 43.05 25.10
N SER A 543 -38.58 42.69 26.26
CA SER A 543 -38.15 42.24 27.61
C SER A 543 -39.42 41.79 28.41
N PRO A 544 -39.47 41.62 29.76
CA PRO A 544 -38.63 40.86 30.71
C PRO A 544 -39.47 39.95 31.69
N HIS A 545 -38.80 39.44 32.75
CA HIS A 545 -39.29 38.65 33.91
C HIS A 545 -39.49 37.13 33.62
N SER A 546 -39.03 36.19 34.45
CA SER A 546 -38.37 36.24 35.77
C SER A 546 -37.26 35.16 35.93
N SER A 547 -36.34 35.35 36.87
CA SER A 547 -35.09 34.58 37.04
C SER A 547 -35.26 33.10 37.45
N PRO A 548 -34.41 32.18 36.96
CA PRO A 548 -34.17 30.86 37.56
C PRO A 548 -32.95 30.87 38.50
N ALA A 549 -33.03 30.15 39.62
CA ALA A 549 -31.91 30.00 40.57
C ALA A 549 -30.87 28.99 40.06
N LEU A 550 -29.58 29.28 40.26
CA LEU A 550 -28.50 28.32 40.02
C LEU A 550 -28.43 27.29 41.16
N PHE A 551 -28.42 26.01 40.81
CA PHE A 551 -27.69 25.01 41.59
C PHE A 551 -26.37 24.70 40.89
N GLN A 552 -25.27 25.19 41.45
CA GLN A 552 -23.93 24.72 41.09
C GLN A 552 -23.72 23.32 41.68
N VAL A 553 -23.55 22.31 40.83
CA VAL A 553 -22.87 21.09 41.24
C VAL A 553 -21.37 21.36 41.13
N GLN A 554 -20.67 21.44 42.26
CA GLN A 554 -19.21 21.53 42.24
C GLN A 554 -18.59 20.16 41.95
N PRO A 555 -17.53 20.08 41.10
CA PRO A 555 -16.75 18.87 40.96
C PRO A 555 -15.93 18.63 42.24
N PHE A 556 -16.17 17.53 42.94
CA PHE A 556 -15.25 17.08 43.98
C PHE A 556 -14.10 16.29 43.34
N THR A 557 -12.90 16.41 43.93
CA THR A 557 -11.73 15.62 43.51
C THR A 557 -11.45 14.56 44.56
N ILE A 558 -11.19 13.32 44.13
CA ILE A 558 -10.62 12.30 45.00
C ILE A 558 -9.10 12.43 44.94
N GLU A 559 -8.49 12.73 46.08
CA GLU A 559 -7.05 12.68 46.26
C GLU A 559 -6.62 11.24 46.53
N ILE A 560 -5.67 10.72 45.77
CA ILE A 560 -5.07 9.39 45.99
C ILE A 560 -3.57 9.59 46.23
N ASP A 561 -3.15 9.51 47.49
CA ASP A 561 -1.74 9.54 47.88
C ASP A 561 -1.12 8.15 47.70
N PHE A 562 -0.14 8.06 46.80
CA PHE A 562 0.71 6.88 46.65
C PHE A 562 2.01 7.05 47.46
N GLY A 563 1.88 6.99 48.79
CA GLY A 563 3.01 6.76 49.68
C GLY A 563 4.17 7.74 49.50
N GLY A 564 3.90 9.04 49.46
CA GLY A 564 4.92 10.04 49.79
C GLY A 564 5.85 10.52 48.67
N ARG A 565 5.38 10.58 47.40
CA ARG A 565 5.80 11.57 46.36
C ARG A 565 5.07 11.37 45.02
N THR A 566 3.79 11.77 44.92
CA THR A 566 3.12 12.39 43.73
C THR A 566 1.60 12.33 43.90
N THR A 567 0.94 13.49 43.94
CA THR A 567 -0.53 13.60 43.91
C THR A 567 -1.02 13.79 42.47
N ILE A 568 -2.10 13.10 42.06
CA ILE A 568 -2.72 13.24 40.73
C ILE A 568 -4.18 13.66 40.88
N TRP A 569 -4.58 14.71 40.15
CA TRP A 569 -5.95 15.24 40.12
C TRP A 569 -6.67 14.72 38.86
N ILE A 570 -7.80 14.04 39.02
CA ILE A 570 -8.60 13.50 37.90
C ILE A 570 -10.06 13.95 38.06
N PRO A 571 -10.61 14.77 37.14
CA PRO A 571 -12.03 15.08 37.12
C PRO A 571 -12.82 13.93 36.48
N PHE A 572 -13.99 13.60 37.03
CA PHE A 572 -14.90 12.59 36.50
C PHE A 572 -16.26 13.18 36.18
N GLN A 573 -16.92 12.64 35.16
CA GLN A 573 -18.29 12.96 34.79
C GLN A 573 -19.03 11.61 34.72
N MET A 574 -20.04 11.43 35.55
CA MET A 574 -20.85 10.21 35.59
C MET A 574 -22.04 10.33 34.63
N ASP A 575 -22.27 9.29 33.85
CA ASP A 575 -23.60 8.84 33.42
C ASP A 575 -23.60 7.30 33.46
N ASP A 576 -24.74 6.72 33.84
CA ASP A 576 -25.13 5.30 33.78
C ASP A 576 -24.28 4.25 34.52
N LEU A 577 -24.62 4.02 35.80
CA LEU A 577 -24.52 2.71 36.46
C LEU A 577 -25.49 2.61 37.67
N GLN A 578 -26.76 2.30 37.39
CA GLN A 578 -27.67 1.71 38.39
C GLN A 578 -27.48 0.19 38.37
N ASP A 579 -26.96 -0.37 39.46
CA ASP A 579 -27.58 -1.47 40.21
C ASP A 579 -26.60 -1.95 41.30
N GLY A 580 -27.08 -2.03 42.54
CA GLY A 580 -26.23 -2.23 43.71
C GLY A 580 -26.04 -3.69 44.11
N VAL A 581 -24.83 -4.02 44.54
CA VAL A 581 -24.56 -5.12 45.49
C VAL A 581 -23.53 -4.61 46.50
N GLY A 582 -23.90 -4.52 47.77
CA GLY A 582 -22.99 -4.13 48.85
C GLY A 582 -22.32 -5.35 49.49
N VAL A 583 -21.06 -5.20 49.91
CA VAL A 583 -20.37 -6.11 50.83
C VAL A 583 -19.53 -5.26 51.79
N ASN A 584 -19.63 -5.55 53.09
CA ASN A 584 -18.87 -4.85 54.14
C ASN A 584 -17.37 -5.16 54.07
N VAL A 585 -16.57 -4.20 54.52
CA VAL A 585 -15.15 -4.37 54.81
C VAL A 585 -14.98 -4.36 56.33
N GLU A 586 -14.46 -5.44 56.90
CA GLU A 586 -13.82 -5.41 58.21
C GLU A 586 -12.31 -5.22 58.03
N SER A 587 -11.72 -4.43 58.91
CA SER A 587 -10.33 -3.96 58.85
C SER A 587 -9.51 -4.54 59.99
N ASP A 588 -8.30 -5.04 59.72
CA ASP A 588 -7.29 -5.18 60.78
C ASP A 588 -5.83 -4.97 60.32
N SER A 589 -5.37 -3.75 60.60
CA SER A 589 -4.15 -3.32 61.29
C SER A 589 -2.76 -4.05 61.20
N PHE A 590 -1.71 -3.22 61.10
CA PHE A 590 -0.27 -3.41 61.47
C PHE A 590 0.56 -4.51 60.75
N THR A 591 1.90 -4.45 60.62
CA THR A 591 2.96 -3.49 61.02
C THR A 591 4.11 -3.54 60.00
N ALA A 592 4.97 -2.51 59.93
CA ALA A 592 6.20 -2.54 59.13
C ALA A 592 7.42 -3.05 59.93
N SER A 593 8.40 -3.66 59.25
CA SER A 593 9.78 -3.71 59.72
C SER A 593 10.75 -3.81 58.54
N ALA A 594 11.92 -3.19 58.67
CA ALA A 594 12.95 -3.12 57.64
C ALA A 594 14.24 -3.80 58.12
N ALA A 595 14.88 -4.57 57.23
CA ALA A 595 16.23 -5.09 57.42
C ALA A 595 17.00 -5.01 56.10
N ALA A 596 18.19 -4.43 56.13
CA ALA A 596 19.05 -4.26 54.96
C ALA A 596 20.29 -5.15 55.07
N ILE A 597 20.54 -5.99 54.06
CA ILE A 597 21.81 -6.72 53.89
C ILE A 597 22.14 -6.83 52.39
N GLY A 598 23.40 -6.54 52.04
CA GLY A 598 24.10 -7.21 50.93
C GLY A 598 24.06 -6.55 49.55
N ASN A 599 25.19 -5.97 49.13
CA ASN A 599 25.44 -5.60 47.73
C ASN A 599 25.79 -6.83 46.88
N ALA A 600 25.12 -7.00 45.73
CA ALA A 600 25.64 -7.71 44.56
C ALA A 600 25.01 -7.11 43.29
N PRO A 601 25.76 -6.91 42.18
CA PRO A 601 25.24 -6.27 40.98
C PRO A 601 24.41 -7.26 40.16
N ILE A 602 23.08 -7.10 40.16
CA ILE A 602 22.20 -7.84 39.23
C ILE A 602 22.31 -7.19 37.85
N ALA A 603 23.00 -7.85 36.94
CA ALA A 603 22.98 -7.53 35.52
C ALA A 603 21.57 -7.79 34.97
N LEU A 604 20.88 -6.72 34.57
CA LEU A 604 19.63 -6.81 33.81
C LEU A 604 19.93 -7.02 32.32
N GLU A 605 20.50 -8.18 31.99
CA GLU A 605 20.28 -8.77 30.66
C GLU A 605 18.82 -9.23 30.62
N ALA A 606 17.96 -8.39 30.06
CA ALA A 606 16.54 -8.66 29.97
C ALA A 606 16.24 -9.53 28.75
N ASP A 607 15.74 -10.75 28.99
CA ASP A 607 15.33 -11.72 27.99
C ASP A 607 14.51 -11.08 26.87
N MET A 608 15.08 -11.14 25.66
CA MET A 608 14.40 -10.72 24.43
C MET A 608 14.47 -11.78 23.33
N ASP A 609 15.03 -12.95 23.64
CA ASP A 609 15.25 -14.07 22.70
C ASP A 609 14.07 -15.07 22.65
N ASP A 610 13.08 -14.95 23.55
CA ASP A 610 11.77 -15.66 23.55
C ASP A 610 10.86 -15.37 22.32
N LEU A 611 11.43 -14.86 21.23
CA LEU A 611 10.81 -14.72 19.91
C LEU A 611 11.61 -15.44 18.81
N GLN A 612 12.63 -16.24 19.17
CA GLN A 612 13.35 -17.16 18.28
C GLN A 612 13.55 -18.53 18.96
N ASP A 613 12.66 -19.48 18.67
CA ASP A 613 13.08 -20.76 18.04
C ASP A 613 11.90 -21.69 17.75
N GLY A 614 12.12 -22.72 16.91
CA GLY A 614 11.08 -23.72 16.68
C GLY A 614 11.19 -24.73 15.54
N VAL A 615 12.29 -24.85 14.79
CA VAL A 615 12.68 -26.13 14.13
C VAL A 615 14.20 -26.22 14.06
N GLY A 616 14.81 -26.99 14.95
CA GLY A 616 16.20 -27.42 14.80
C GLY A 616 16.31 -28.57 13.81
N VAL A 617 17.34 -28.56 12.97
CA VAL A 617 17.79 -29.73 12.20
C VAL A 617 19.21 -30.03 12.65
N ASN A 618 19.42 -31.22 13.20
CA ASN A 618 20.76 -31.68 13.57
C ASN A 618 21.63 -31.78 12.32
N VAL A 619 22.82 -31.18 12.40
CA VAL A 619 23.92 -31.46 11.47
C VAL A 619 24.90 -32.34 12.24
N GLU A 620 24.81 -33.65 12.04
CA GLU A 620 25.96 -34.51 12.27
C GLU A 620 26.78 -34.56 10.98
N SER A 621 28.04 -34.15 11.11
CA SER A 621 29.04 -34.26 10.06
C SER A 621 29.67 -35.63 10.11
N ASP A 622 29.72 -36.33 8.98
CA ASP A 622 30.74 -37.37 8.78
C ASP A 622 31.27 -37.37 7.35
N SER A 623 32.52 -37.79 7.22
CA SER A 623 33.40 -37.46 6.09
C SER A 623 33.76 -38.64 5.21
N PHE A 624 33.85 -38.39 3.89
CA PHE A 624 34.72 -39.06 2.90
C PHE A 624 34.85 -40.60 2.94
N THR A 625 34.43 -41.29 1.87
CA THR A 625 35.39 -41.82 0.86
C THR A 625 34.72 -42.43 -0.39
N ALA A 626 35.52 -42.41 -1.47
CA ALA A 626 35.48 -43.13 -2.74
C ALA A 626 35.00 -44.62 -2.68
N SER A 627 34.69 -45.35 -3.77
CA SER A 627 35.02 -45.16 -5.21
C SER A 627 34.19 -46.05 -6.16
N ALA A 628 34.22 -45.70 -7.46
CA ALA A 628 34.25 -46.57 -8.67
C ALA A 628 33.02 -47.36 -9.22
N ALA A 629 32.83 -47.14 -10.54
CA ALA A 629 32.38 -48.06 -11.62
C ALA A 629 30.91 -48.60 -11.60
N ALA A 630 30.04 -48.22 -12.56
CA ALA A 630 29.93 -48.67 -13.99
C ALA A 630 29.37 -50.11 -14.11
N ILE A 631 28.56 -50.56 -15.09
CA ILE A 631 28.12 -50.18 -16.46
C ILE A 631 26.62 -50.60 -16.59
N GLY A 632 25.71 -50.11 -17.46
CA GLY A 632 25.70 -49.09 -18.53
C GLY A 632 24.81 -49.52 -19.73
N ASN A 633 24.18 -48.56 -20.44
CA ASN A 633 23.28 -48.70 -21.63
C ASN A 633 21.90 -49.39 -21.38
N ALA A 634 20.72 -48.78 -21.57
CA ALA A 634 20.09 -48.22 -22.79
C ALA A 634 19.71 -49.29 -23.86
N PRO A 635 18.63 -49.15 -24.67
CA PRO A 635 17.39 -48.32 -24.52
C PRO A 635 16.08 -48.92 -25.17
N ILE A 636 14.94 -48.15 -25.17
CA ILE A 636 13.69 -48.24 -26.00
C ILE A 636 12.86 -49.58 -25.97
N ALA A 637 11.57 -49.74 -26.34
CA ALA A 637 10.48 -48.87 -26.85
C ALA A 637 9.05 -49.45 -26.58
N LEU A 638 8.03 -48.56 -26.63
CA LEU A 638 6.66 -48.66 -27.22
C LEU A 638 5.70 -49.87 -27.05
N GLU A 639 4.41 -49.52 -26.82
CA GLU A 639 3.14 -50.10 -27.36
C GLU A 639 2.68 -51.52 -26.88
N ALA A 640 1.38 -51.87 -26.81
CA ALA A 640 0.10 -51.13 -26.93
C ALA A 640 -1.08 -51.90 -26.23
N ASP A 641 -2.28 -51.33 -26.30
CA ASP A 641 -3.62 -51.70 -25.79
C ASP A 641 -4.06 -53.19 -25.72
N VAL A 642 -5.12 -53.45 -24.90
CA VAL A 642 -6.34 -54.25 -25.25
C VAL A 642 -7.35 -54.30 -24.07
N GLU A 643 -8.64 -54.02 -24.36
CA GLU A 643 -9.85 -54.20 -23.52
C GLU A 643 -10.55 -55.56 -23.85
N PRO A 644 -11.76 -55.91 -23.34
CA PRO A 644 -12.28 -55.94 -21.97
C PRO A 644 -12.98 -57.31 -21.66
N GLU A 645 -13.54 -57.52 -20.45
CA GLU A 645 -14.65 -58.50 -20.30
C GLU A 645 -15.59 -58.23 -19.09
N ALA A 646 -16.86 -58.62 -19.24
CA ALA A 646 -17.91 -58.63 -18.20
C ALA A 646 -18.30 -60.09 -17.89
N ASN A 647 -18.93 -60.49 -16.77
CA ASN A 647 -20.26 -60.08 -16.28
C ASN A 647 -20.67 -61.03 -15.10
N SER A 648 -21.38 -60.58 -14.06
CA SER A 648 -22.59 -61.29 -13.50
C SER A 648 -23.13 -60.79 -12.13
N LYS A 649 -24.40 -60.33 -12.18
CA LYS A 649 -25.53 -60.55 -11.24
C LYS A 649 -25.34 -60.63 -9.70
N ASN A 650 -25.71 -59.52 -9.03
CA ASN A 650 -26.66 -59.38 -7.88
C ASN A 650 -26.87 -60.56 -6.88
N PRO A 651 -26.88 -60.26 -5.56
CA PRO A 651 -28.12 -59.71 -4.96
C PRO A 651 -27.96 -58.51 -4.02
N THR A 652 -29.06 -57.77 -3.87
CA THR A 652 -29.19 -56.59 -3.01
C THR A 652 -28.94 -56.88 -1.53
N THR A 653 -27.83 -56.37 -0.99
CA THR A 653 -27.73 -55.99 0.43
C THR A 653 -27.78 -54.48 0.55
N ILE A 654 -28.45 -53.98 1.59
CA ILE A 654 -28.75 -52.54 1.76
C ILE A 654 -27.48 -51.81 2.23
N SER A 655 -26.62 -51.49 1.26
CA SER A 655 -25.50 -50.58 1.44
C SER A 655 -26.03 -49.18 1.73
N LYS A 656 -25.95 -48.75 3.00
CA LYS A 656 -26.24 -47.37 3.39
C LYS A 656 -25.23 -46.45 2.71
N HIS A 657 -25.60 -45.87 1.57
CA HIS A 657 -24.81 -44.84 0.89
C HIS A 657 -24.30 -43.81 1.91
N LYS A 658 -22.97 -43.74 2.10
CA LYS A 658 -22.33 -42.63 2.82
C LYS A 658 -22.68 -41.35 2.06
N ARG A 659 -23.62 -40.56 2.61
CA ARG A 659 -24.05 -39.27 2.02
C ARG A 659 -22.82 -38.42 1.72
N LYS A 660 -22.61 -38.08 0.43
CA LYS A 660 -21.61 -37.08 0.02
C LYS A 660 -21.84 -35.79 0.81
N HIS A 661 -20.77 -35.21 1.34
CA HIS A 661 -20.87 -34.06 2.24
C HIS A 661 -21.05 -32.76 1.43
N THR A 662 -22.25 -32.19 1.47
CA THR A 662 -22.66 -31.01 0.69
C THR A 662 -22.40 -29.67 1.38
N SER A 663 -21.69 -29.64 2.51
CA SER A 663 -21.53 -28.45 3.35
C SER A 663 -20.06 -28.07 3.54
N VAL A 664 -19.71 -26.86 3.11
CA VAL A 664 -18.37 -26.23 3.13
C VAL A 664 -17.66 -26.32 4.49
N VAL A 665 -18.42 -26.45 5.58
CA VAL A 665 -17.90 -26.56 6.96
C VAL A 665 -16.89 -27.71 7.13
N TRP A 666 -17.03 -28.80 6.36
CA TRP A 666 -16.09 -29.94 6.41
C TRP A 666 -14.70 -29.63 5.84
N ASN A 667 -14.50 -28.51 5.14
CA ASN A 667 -13.17 -28.10 4.70
C ASN A 667 -12.26 -27.78 5.90
N GLN A 668 -12.83 -27.25 6.99
CA GLN A 668 -12.11 -26.78 8.19
C GLN A 668 -12.23 -27.70 9.42
N PHE A 669 -12.98 -28.81 9.31
CA PHE A 669 -13.18 -29.77 10.41
C PHE A 669 -12.92 -31.20 9.93
N GLU A 670 -12.16 -31.96 10.72
CA GLU A 670 -11.86 -33.37 10.52
C GLU A 670 -12.75 -34.23 11.43
N ARG A 671 -13.15 -35.44 11.01
CA ARG A 671 -13.90 -36.37 11.87
C ARG A 671 -12.95 -37.36 12.52
N LEU A 672 -13.13 -37.58 13.83
CA LEU A 672 -12.41 -38.62 14.55
C LEU A 672 -13.15 -39.96 14.46
N PRO A 673 -12.44 -41.11 14.50
CA PRO A 673 -13.08 -42.42 14.58
C PRO A 673 -13.92 -42.56 15.86
N MET A 674 -14.95 -43.42 15.83
CA MET A 674 -15.78 -43.67 17.01
C MET A 674 -14.98 -44.41 18.09
N GLY A 675 -14.88 -43.79 19.27
CA GLY A 675 -14.38 -44.44 20.48
C GLY A 675 -15.45 -45.29 21.17
N ALA A 676 -15.08 -45.90 22.30
CA ALA A 676 -15.94 -46.79 23.09
C ALA A 676 -17.30 -46.16 23.48
N ASP A 677 -17.33 -44.84 23.66
CA ASP A 677 -18.51 -44.04 24.05
C ASP A 677 -19.64 -43.99 22.99
N GLN A 678 -19.45 -44.56 21.80
CA GLN A 678 -20.38 -44.53 20.64
C GLN A 678 -20.77 -43.13 20.10
N GLU A 679 -20.21 -42.04 20.63
CA GLU A 679 -20.49 -40.69 20.15
C GLU A 679 -19.59 -40.24 18.98
N LEU A 680 -20.17 -39.52 18.01
CA LEU A 680 -19.45 -39.03 16.84
C LEU A 680 -18.80 -37.67 17.13
N LYS A 681 -17.47 -37.58 17.06
CA LYS A 681 -16.68 -36.37 17.41
C LYS A 681 -15.91 -35.82 16.20
N SER A 682 -15.71 -34.49 16.12
CA SER A 682 -14.98 -33.81 15.04
C SER A 682 -14.04 -32.72 15.57
N LYS A 683 -12.84 -32.61 15.00
CA LYS A 683 -11.78 -31.69 15.40
C LYS A 683 -11.71 -30.51 14.44
N CYS A 684 -11.59 -29.28 14.95
CA CYS A 684 -11.29 -28.12 14.10
C CYS A 684 -9.82 -28.13 13.67
N LYS A 685 -9.55 -27.98 12.37
CA LYS A 685 -8.18 -28.02 11.81
C LYS A 685 -7.32 -26.83 12.26
N GLU A 686 -7.92 -25.65 12.49
CA GLU A 686 -7.17 -24.43 12.82
C GLU A 686 -6.88 -24.23 14.31
N CYS A 687 -7.77 -24.65 15.22
CA CYS A 687 -7.60 -24.48 16.67
C CYS A 687 -7.41 -25.79 17.44
N GLY A 688 -7.55 -26.95 16.78
CA GLY A 688 -7.31 -28.27 17.37
C GLY A 688 -8.38 -28.78 18.34
N VAL A 689 -9.37 -27.96 18.71
CA VAL A 689 -10.44 -28.32 19.65
C VAL A 689 -11.38 -29.36 19.04
N VAL A 690 -11.81 -30.32 19.86
CA VAL A 690 -12.74 -31.41 19.49
C VAL A 690 -14.17 -31.07 19.93
N TYR A 691 -15.12 -31.29 19.04
CA TYR A 691 -16.54 -30.95 19.18
C TYR A 691 -17.42 -32.16 18.87
N MET A 692 -18.63 -32.21 19.43
CA MET A 692 -19.61 -33.27 19.13
C MET A 692 -20.29 -33.03 17.76
N ALA A 693 -20.32 -34.08 16.94
CA ALA A 693 -20.81 -34.08 15.56
C ALA A 693 -22.08 -34.92 15.36
N ASN A 694 -22.94 -34.98 16.39
CA ASN A 694 -24.14 -35.81 16.40
C ASN A 694 -25.15 -35.38 15.30
N SER A 695 -25.77 -36.37 14.66
CA SER A 695 -26.62 -36.19 13.46
C SER A 695 -27.84 -35.29 13.67
N LYS A 696 -28.34 -35.18 14.92
CA LYS A 696 -29.46 -34.31 15.32
C LYS A 696 -29.15 -32.81 15.20
N ASN A 697 -27.88 -32.39 15.27
CA ASN A 697 -27.50 -30.96 15.36
C ASN A 697 -27.11 -30.32 14.02
N GLY A 698 -26.96 -31.11 12.95
CA GLY A 698 -26.59 -30.65 11.61
C GLY A 698 -25.23 -29.94 11.53
N THR A 699 -24.93 -29.33 10.37
CA THR A 699 -23.67 -28.56 10.21
C THR A 699 -23.72 -27.15 10.82
N GLY A 700 -24.87 -26.73 11.34
CA GLY A 700 -25.09 -25.42 11.96
C GLY A 700 -24.49 -25.24 13.36
N SER A 701 -24.17 -26.33 14.08
CA SER A 701 -23.37 -26.25 15.31
C SER A 701 -21.92 -25.87 14.99
N MET A 702 -21.28 -26.67 14.12
CA MET A 702 -19.90 -26.45 13.69
C MET A 702 -19.71 -25.09 13.00
N ARG A 703 -20.69 -24.59 12.22
CA ARG A 703 -20.63 -23.24 11.64
C ARG A 703 -20.66 -22.11 12.69
N ARG A 704 -21.38 -22.27 13.81
CA ARG A 704 -21.34 -21.31 14.93
C ARG A 704 -20.02 -21.40 15.70
N GLN A 705 -19.50 -22.60 15.88
CA GLN A 705 -18.19 -22.83 16.51
C GLN A 705 -17.01 -22.32 15.66
N MET A 706 -17.16 -22.32 14.32
CA MET A 706 -16.26 -21.68 13.36
C MET A 706 -16.24 -20.15 13.53
N GLN A 707 -17.40 -19.52 13.78
CA GLN A 707 -17.51 -18.08 14.05
C GLN A 707 -16.97 -17.68 15.43
N SER A 708 -17.03 -18.57 16.43
CA SER A 708 -16.41 -18.36 17.75
C SER A 708 -14.93 -18.78 17.82
N CYS A 709 -14.35 -19.29 16.72
CA CYS A 709 -12.93 -19.63 16.68
C CYS A 709 -12.09 -18.35 16.73
N VAL A 710 -11.30 -18.18 17.80
CA VAL A 710 -10.51 -16.96 18.07
C VAL A 710 -9.51 -16.63 16.95
N ARG A 711 -9.10 -17.63 16.14
CA ARG A 711 -8.25 -17.42 14.94
C ARG A 711 -9.04 -16.86 13.74
N HIS A 712 -10.33 -17.17 13.57
CA HIS A 712 -11.18 -16.65 12.48
C HIS A 712 -11.55 -15.17 12.67
N ALA A 713 -11.78 -14.73 13.91
CA ALA A 713 -12.03 -13.32 14.25
C ALA A 713 -10.77 -12.41 14.12
N CYS A 714 -9.67 -12.92 13.57
CA CYS A 714 -8.38 -12.23 13.46
C CYS A 714 -8.08 -11.66 12.06
N ARG A 715 -9.11 -11.38 11.24
CA ARG A 715 -9.01 -10.60 9.99
C ARG A 715 -9.86 -9.31 10.12
N ASP A 716 -9.38 -8.09 9.89
CA ASP A 716 -8.00 -7.66 9.65
C ASP A 716 -7.79 -6.16 9.99
N VAL A 717 -6.58 -5.80 10.40
CA VAL A 717 -6.05 -4.41 10.51
C VAL A 717 -4.64 -4.31 9.91
N GLY A 718 -3.96 -5.44 9.68
CA GLY A 718 -2.71 -5.53 8.95
C GLY A 718 -2.94 -5.38 7.44
N GLN A 719 -3.91 -6.10 6.87
CA GLN A 719 -4.39 -5.85 5.49
C GLN A 719 -5.00 -4.45 5.34
N LEU A 720 -5.38 -3.74 6.40
CA LEU A 720 -5.84 -2.34 6.30
C LEU A 720 -4.67 -1.33 6.16
N LEU A 721 -3.43 -1.80 6.34
CA LEU A 721 -2.18 -1.12 6.00
C LEU A 721 -1.43 -1.83 4.84
N MET A 722 -1.94 -2.97 4.37
CA MET A 722 -1.34 -3.81 3.32
C MET A 722 -2.33 -4.17 2.19
N SER A 723 -3.45 -3.46 2.06
CA SER A 723 -4.30 -3.47 0.87
C SER A 723 -3.60 -2.65 -0.21
N GLN A 724 -2.60 -3.27 -0.83
CA GLN A 724 -1.67 -2.63 -1.74
C GLN A 724 -2.25 -2.54 -3.15
N ASP A 725 -3.09 -1.53 -3.38
CA ASP A 725 -3.32 -1.04 -4.74
C ASP A 725 -2.31 0.08 -5.07
N LYS A 726 -1.36 -0.26 -5.95
CA LYS A 726 -0.48 0.65 -6.70
C LYS A 726 0.17 1.79 -5.91
N GLY A 727 1.07 1.45 -4.99
CA GLY A 727 2.14 2.36 -4.55
C GLY A 727 1.71 3.66 -3.84
N SER A 728 0.54 3.66 -3.19
CA SER A 728 0.02 4.75 -2.38
C SER A 728 -0.68 4.21 -1.12
N LEU A 729 -0.51 4.88 0.02
CA LEU A 729 -1.27 4.61 1.24
C LEU A 729 -2.72 5.15 1.13
N ALA A 730 -3.57 4.43 0.41
CA ALA A 730 -5.00 4.76 0.32
C ALA A 730 -5.72 4.50 1.67
N LEU A 731 -6.49 5.50 2.15
CA LEU A 731 -7.33 5.36 3.34
C LEU A 731 -8.64 4.64 2.99
N SER A 732 -8.60 3.30 3.04
CA SER A 732 -9.72 2.34 3.08
C SER A 732 -11.10 2.80 2.57
N ALA A 733 -11.48 2.27 1.42
CA ALA A 733 -12.86 1.78 1.26
C ALA A 733 -13.01 0.44 2.01
N LYS A 734 -14.19 0.16 2.55
CA LYS A 734 -14.51 -1.08 3.26
C LYS A 734 -14.94 -2.13 2.24
N ARG A 735 -14.48 -3.40 2.34
CA ARG A 735 -15.02 -4.49 1.51
C ARG A 735 -16.53 -4.62 1.74
N PHE A 736 -17.28 -4.86 0.66
CA PHE A 736 -18.73 -5.00 0.70
C PHE A 736 -19.15 -6.30 1.39
N ASP A 737 -20.11 -6.20 2.31
CA ASP A 737 -20.73 -7.33 3.00
C ASP A 737 -22.19 -7.45 2.55
N ALA A 738 -22.48 -8.48 1.76
CA ALA A 738 -23.79 -8.72 1.19
C ALA A 738 -24.85 -9.18 2.20
N GLU A 739 -24.47 -9.70 3.37
CA GLU A 739 -25.41 -10.07 4.43
C GLU A 739 -25.79 -8.83 5.25
N HIS A 740 -24.80 -8.04 5.66
CA HIS A 740 -25.04 -6.79 6.39
C HIS A 740 -25.81 -5.75 5.54
N PHE A 741 -25.56 -5.69 4.24
CA PHE A 741 -26.34 -4.85 3.32
C PHE A 741 -27.84 -5.24 3.27
N ARG A 742 -28.15 -6.55 3.35
CA ARG A 742 -29.53 -7.04 3.40
C ARG A 742 -30.20 -6.74 4.74
N GLU A 743 -29.47 -6.79 5.86
CA GLU A 743 -29.96 -6.31 7.15
C GLU A 743 -30.31 -4.82 7.11
N LEU A 744 -29.43 -3.97 6.55
CA LEU A 744 -29.65 -2.52 6.47
C LEU A 744 -30.89 -2.18 5.62
N ILE A 745 -31.01 -2.75 4.43
CA ILE A 745 -32.21 -2.58 3.57
C ILE A 745 -33.49 -3.06 4.28
N THR A 746 -33.43 -4.23 4.94
CA THR A 746 -34.56 -4.76 5.71
C THR A 746 -34.96 -3.79 6.81
N THR A 747 -33.98 -3.19 7.49
CA THR A 747 -34.20 -2.19 8.54
C THR A 747 -34.85 -0.93 7.98
N THR A 748 -34.37 -0.40 6.86
CA THR A 748 -34.98 0.77 6.19
C THR A 748 -36.42 0.51 5.79
N ILE A 749 -36.73 -0.67 5.25
CA ILE A 749 -38.08 -1.04 4.84
C ILE A 749 -39.05 -1.13 6.03
N ILE A 750 -38.64 -1.76 7.12
CA ILE A 750 -39.50 -1.93 8.31
C ILE A 750 -39.65 -0.60 9.08
N LEU A 751 -38.58 0.18 9.21
CA LEU A 751 -38.59 1.42 10.01
C LEU A 751 -39.35 2.57 9.33
N HIS A 752 -39.51 2.53 8.01
CA HIS A 752 -40.23 3.55 7.23
C HIS A 752 -41.47 3.01 6.49
N ASP A 753 -41.94 1.81 6.85
CA ASP A 753 -43.10 1.11 6.26
C ASP A 753 -43.13 1.15 4.71
N LEU A 754 -42.00 0.81 4.09
CA LEU A 754 -41.85 0.83 2.64
C LEU A 754 -42.29 -0.50 2.02
N PRO A 755 -42.87 -0.51 0.80
CA PRO A 755 -43.23 -1.75 0.14
C PRO A 755 -41.97 -2.56 -0.23
N PHE A 756 -42.04 -3.89 -0.17
CA PHE A 756 -40.92 -4.77 -0.58
C PHE A 756 -40.45 -4.58 -2.04
N SER A 757 -41.23 -3.88 -2.88
CA SER A 757 -40.83 -3.46 -4.23
C SER A 757 -39.80 -2.31 -4.24
N PHE A 758 -39.54 -1.65 -3.10
CA PHE A 758 -38.55 -0.57 -2.97
C PHE A 758 -37.15 -0.94 -3.50
N VAL A 759 -36.68 -2.17 -3.24
CA VAL A 759 -35.39 -2.68 -3.78
C VAL A 759 -35.39 -2.93 -5.30
N GLU A 760 -36.56 -2.79 -5.93
CA GLU A 760 -36.75 -2.94 -7.35
C GLU A 760 -36.99 -1.61 -8.07
N TYR A 761 -37.08 -0.51 -7.33
CA TYR A 761 -37.17 0.83 -7.92
C TYR A 761 -35.87 1.15 -8.69
N GLU A 762 -36.02 1.63 -9.91
CA GLU A 762 -34.92 1.80 -10.86
C GLU A 762 -33.81 2.70 -10.31
N ALA A 763 -34.17 3.86 -9.76
CA ALA A 763 -33.23 4.78 -9.11
C ALA A 763 -32.47 4.16 -7.92
N ILE A 764 -33.12 3.29 -7.14
CA ILE A 764 -32.50 2.59 -6.01
C ILE A 764 -31.51 1.53 -6.50
N ARG A 765 -31.87 0.77 -7.55
CA ARG A 765 -30.98 -0.23 -8.17
C ARG A 765 -29.74 0.41 -8.79
N VAL A 766 -29.92 1.50 -9.54
CA VAL A 766 -28.82 2.29 -10.11
C VAL A 766 -27.92 2.84 -9.01
N THR A 767 -28.50 3.38 -7.93
CA THR A 767 -27.75 3.90 -6.78
C THR A 767 -26.92 2.80 -6.10
N TYR A 768 -27.47 1.59 -5.90
CA TYR A 768 -26.72 0.49 -5.30
C TYR A 768 -25.57 -0.01 -6.19
N GLN A 769 -25.80 -0.21 -7.49
CA GLN A 769 -24.74 -0.61 -8.42
C GLN A 769 -23.65 0.47 -8.57
N TYR A 770 -24.02 1.74 -8.46
CA TYR A 770 -23.09 2.87 -8.45
C TYR A 770 -22.25 2.93 -7.17
N LEU A 771 -22.85 2.66 -6.00
CA LEU A 771 -22.16 2.70 -4.70
C LEU A 771 -21.11 1.58 -4.55
N HIS A 772 -21.36 0.38 -5.08
CA HIS A 772 -20.35 -0.67 -5.16
C HIS A 772 -20.67 -1.70 -6.27
N PRO A 773 -19.72 -2.05 -7.16
CA PRO A 773 -20.02 -2.89 -8.34
C PRO A 773 -20.33 -4.36 -8.00
N GLU A 774 -19.91 -4.86 -6.83
CA GLU A 774 -20.20 -6.23 -6.38
C GLU A 774 -21.60 -6.39 -5.71
N ILE A 775 -22.43 -5.34 -5.67
CA ILE A 775 -23.77 -5.45 -5.06
C ILE A 775 -24.69 -6.29 -5.95
N THR A 776 -24.99 -7.50 -5.46
CA THR A 776 -26.05 -8.34 -6.04
C THR A 776 -27.42 -7.74 -5.71
N LEU A 777 -28.10 -7.23 -6.74
CA LEU A 777 -29.44 -6.67 -6.61
C LEU A 777 -30.42 -7.70 -6.06
N VAL A 778 -31.12 -7.34 -4.98
CA VAL A 778 -32.05 -8.22 -4.26
C VAL A 778 -33.45 -8.05 -4.86
N THR A 779 -34.19 -9.16 -5.02
CA THR A 779 -35.59 -9.12 -5.45
C THR A 779 -36.53 -8.98 -4.26
N ARG A 780 -37.74 -8.46 -4.48
CA ARG A 780 -38.80 -8.35 -3.47
C ARG A 780 -39.08 -9.69 -2.78
N ASN A 781 -39.01 -10.79 -3.54
CA ASN A 781 -39.26 -12.14 -3.04
C ASN A 781 -38.11 -12.66 -2.17
N THR A 782 -36.86 -12.42 -2.59
CA THR A 782 -35.68 -12.76 -1.79
C THR A 782 -35.68 -12.00 -0.46
N LEU A 783 -36.08 -10.72 -0.48
CA LEU A 783 -36.13 -9.89 0.72
C LEU A 783 -37.28 -10.30 1.64
N LYS A 784 -38.49 -10.52 1.12
CA LYS A 784 -39.64 -11.04 1.89
C LYS A 784 -39.29 -12.35 2.61
N ALA A 785 -38.63 -13.29 1.92
CA ALA A 785 -38.16 -14.53 2.52
C ALA A 785 -37.09 -14.31 3.60
N TYR A 786 -36.23 -13.29 3.45
CA TYR A 786 -35.22 -12.91 4.46
C TYR A 786 -35.87 -12.31 5.71
N VAL A 787 -36.87 -11.43 5.55
CA VAL A 787 -37.64 -10.84 6.67
C VAL A 787 -38.41 -11.92 7.43
N GLN A 788 -39.17 -12.76 6.72
CA GLN A 788 -39.89 -13.90 7.31
C GLN A 788 -38.95 -14.85 8.08
N LYS A 789 -37.73 -15.06 7.56
CA LYS A 789 -36.76 -15.96 8.18
C LYS A 789 -36.04 -15.36 9.40
N ASN A 790 -35.81 -14.05 9.45
CA ASN A 790 -34.92 -13.45 10.46
C ASN A 790 -35.63 -12.56 11.48
N VAL A 791 -36.71 -11.88 11.09
CA VAL A 791 -37.50 -11.01 11.99
C VAL A 791 -38.52 -11.85 12.75
N PHE A 792 -39.40 -12.58 12.04
CA PHE A 792 -40.44 -13.41 12.66
C PHE A 792 -39.93 -14.69 13.36
N SER A 793 -38.64 -15.04 13.21
CA SER A 793 -38.04 -16.17 13.95
C SER A 793 -37.20 -15.75 15.17
N GLY A 794 -37.19 -14.46 15.53
CA GLY A 794 -36.52 -13.95 16.72
C GLY A 794 -34.97 -14.01 16.68
N LYS A 795 -34.37 -14.01 15.48
CA LYS A 795 -32.91 -14.21 15.30
C LYS A 795 -32.12 -12.95 14.89
N SER A 796 -32.79 -11.82 14.73
CA SER A 796 -32.12 -10.53 14.52
C SER A 796 -31.23 -10.16 15.73
N LYS A 797 -30.01 -9.68 15.46
CA LYS A 797 -29.10 -9.21 16.52
C LYS A 797 -29.43 -7.81 17.05
N ASN A 798 -30.26 -7.05 16.35
CA ASN A 798 -30.68 -5.71 16.76
C ASN A 798 -32.06 -5.76 17.44
N LYS A 799 -32.09 -5.44 18.75
CA LYS A 799 -33.31 -5.36 19.60
C LYS A 799 -34.24 -4.18 19.29
N VAL A 800 -34.28 -3.68 18.05
CA VAL A 800 -35.06 -2.49 17.65
C VAL A 800 -36.51 -2.86 17.24
N TYR A 801 -36.79 -4.14 17.02
CA TYR A 801 -38.05 -4.63 16.44
C TYR A 801 -39.12 -5.04 17.48
N VAL A 802 -39.17 -4.37 18.64
CA VAL A 802 -40.23 -4.57 19.64
C VAL A 802 -40.93 -3.22 19.85
N GLY A 803 -41.99 -2.98 19.07
CA GLY A 803 -42.69 -1.68 19.07
C GLY A 803 -43.60 -1.39 17.87
N VAL A 804 -43.82 -2.34 16.96
CA VAL A 804 -44.83 -2.24 15.90
C VAL A 804 -45.82 -3.38 16.09
N GLU A 805 -47.01 -3.06 16.60
CA GLU A 805 -48.14 -4.00 16.65
C GLU A 805 -48.69 -4.27 15.24
N PRO A 806 -49.23 -5.47 14.98
CA PRO A 806 -49.69 -5.83 13.65
C PRO A 806 -51.05 -5.19 13.32
N TRP A 807 -51.11 -4.55 12.14
CA TRP A 807 -52.33 -4.23 11.40
C TRP A 807 -52.15 -4.66 9.95
#